data_AF-A0A7V2CNU7-F1
#
_entry.id   AF-A0A7V2CNU7-F1
#
_cell.length_a   1.000
_cell.length_b   1.000
_cell.length_c   1.000
_cell.angle_alpha   90.00
_cell.angle_beta   90.00
_cell.angle_gamma   90.00
#
_symmetry.space_group_name_H-M   'P 1'
#
loop_
_entity.id
_entity.type
_entity.pdbx_description
1 polymer ?
#
loop_
_entity_poly.entity_id
_entity_poly.type
_entity_poly.pdbx_seq_one_letter_code
_entity_poly.pdbx_strand_id
1 'polypeptide(L)'
;MVRFREAMASRNLCNSNSTFWSRCRASSVSPIGSPESGPPSPKRVDRTGHYATIAPLRPTLADRFVRVSRRPGHRGRWRSPPPRGILPHRGSLRDPPDRGPGACGWESGRPSRSGGGNAKPGSGASPCLAVRTHCGRAPIPPGSGWPREHTNGRGSRGRSHAARACPRLSDPRSDRRAKRHKEHDMKPSAILLLLAGGLFLAGLVVTSFAQEPADQMPPDVKAAMEKAKEQAAGGDEKKKKKDEYPPFEEVTEGFKQIKPEQKTFFTLWFNEKTDELLCQIPKGLLSKRFLAATTLSGGSPMSGAQAGHTLLFWEQFGKQLLLVEPDLRYAPGEKSTVADVIKRTYNDTILKSVSIKTLHSSGDPVIDLGDLLKSGLPGMGGMPIDAKLSKWGEFKVFEKNVELPVELAIRTPTDGPGGRPGAGAASSGGVIEKLVLHYSMSELPDNPGYKPRRADDRLGYFLTVNKDWSKKHNEKTLFNRFINRWDLQKVDPELALSPVKRPIIWYVEKTVPIRWRRYVKEGILDWNKAFEKCGFVDAVQVRQQTDTEFADLHPGDVRYNFFRWIVSGRAFAMGPSRANPLTGEILDADIIMDDSMVRVWTQRYGIYGKKATFWEDEDPTLLEFLAAHPDWNFQERTATLLPQTAALLAPQKTYVETLLEDLDRRSLTVPQCSYAEGIARELAFDAALAKANGEEDLPEEFLGQIIKEVVSHEVGHCLGLRHNFKASTYLTLEEALAHSDRGAANCGSVMDYNPTLFSLKEAKQGDYVMRTIGPYDHWAIEYGYRPVEKPFKNEEELLKSITDRVADRGLAYGTDEDTMFFSPDPLCNRYDFGTDPTAYARHQMTLVEQLRDGLTDWAVEDGESYYQLRRTFNTLLSTYGRDATYVARFVGGMYVNRDHKADPNARSPFEVVPAARQREALEFISEHLFSDKAWRFPPELLNKLAAGRFSHWDSDQFDLEVEFPIHETVARIQYGALFQFMNPWTVKRIYDTQMQCVEDAFTLSELMGKLAQEIWSELAQPPAGGLYSDAEPFISSFRRGLQRQHLRLLVNIALQDPDGTLPADAHALTTMTLQDLNEMLGEALKKDRGKTLDSFTRAHLMDSKKRIEKALDAVYNMRS
;
A
#
# COMPACT_ATOMS: atom_id res chain seq x y z
N MET A 1 -55.71 -6.05 17.05
CA MET A 1 -56.71 -7.11 16.81
C MET A 1 -56.45 -7.74 15.43
N VAL A 2 -56.84 -9.01 15.23
CA VAL A 2 -57.30 -9.66 13.96
C VAL A 2 -56.69 -9.10 12.66
N ARG A 3 -55.65 -9.72 12.08
CA ARG A 3 -55.71 -10.78 11.02
C ARG A 3 -56.59 -10.46 9.80
N PHE A 4 -56.00 -10.46 8.59
CA PHE A 4 -56.32 -11.25 7.37
C PHE A 4 -55.58 -10.56 6.18
N ARG A 5 -54.76 -11.17 5.30
CA ARG A 5 -54.75 -12.40 4.46
C ARG A 5 -55.33 -12.22 3.04
N GLU A 6 -54.46 -12.46 2.04
CA GLU A 6 -54.70 -13.24 0.80
C GLU A 6 -55.77 -12.75 -0.23
N ALA A 7 -55.69 -13.01 -1.55
CA ALA A 7 -54.69 -13.66 -2.43
C ALA A 7 -54.80 -13.17 -3.92
N MET A 8 -54.17 -13.90 -4.85
CA MET A 8 -53.93 -13.56 -6.26
C MET A 8 -55.10 -13.85 -7.22
N ALA A 9 -55.19 -13.09 -8.32
CA ALA A 9 -55.60 -13.53 -9.67
C ALA A 9 -55.35 -12.39 -10.69
N SER A 10 -55.12 -12.56 -12.00
CA SER A 10 -54.23 -13.41 -12.81
C SER A 10 -54.65 -13.24 -14.29
N ARG A 11 -53.71 -12.87 -15.16
CA ARG A 11 -53.69 -13.09 -16.64
C ARG A 11 -54.59 -12.27 -17.61
N ASN A 12 -53.89 -11.62 -18.55
CA ASN A 12 -54.07 -11.64 -20.01
C ASN A 12 -55.35 -11.06 -20.67
N LEU A 13 -55.21 -10.01 -21.50
CA LEU A 13 -55.06 -10.16 -22.97
C LEU A 13 -54.77 -8.84 -23.73
N CYS A 14 -54.26 -9.02 -24.95
CA CYS A 14 -53.65 -8.10 -25.91
C CYS A 14 -54.45 -6.87 -26.42
N ASN A 15 -53.68 -5.88 -26.94
CA ASN A 15 -53.94 -5.07 -28.16
C ASN A 15 -55.14 -4.08 -28.17
N SER A 16 -55.09 -2.88 -28.78
CA SER A 16 -54.12 -2.29 -29.74
C SER A 16 -54.24 -0.74 -29.81
N ASN A 17 -53.33 -0.10 -30.56
CA ASN A 17 -53.49 1.07 -31.47
C ASN A 17 -54.64 2.09 -31.26
N SER A 18 -54.48 3.41 -31.45
CA SER A 18 -53.29 4.21 -31.86
C SER A 18 -53.54 5.73 -31.78
N THR A 19 -52.48 6.51 -31.52
CA THR A 19 -52.19 7.90 -32.01
C THR A 19 -53.34 8.89 -32.36
N PHE A 20 -53.37 10.08 -31.73
CA PHE A 20 -52.73 11.31 -32.30
C PHE A 20 -52.73 12.52 -31.32
N TRP A 21 -52.01 13.59 -31.66
CA TRP A 21 -51.86 14.85 -30.92
C TRP A 21 -52.99 15.88 -31.17
N SER A 22 -53.37 16.71 -30.17
CA SER A 22 -52.83 18.10 -30.03
C SER A 22 -53.55 19.03 -29.02
N ARG A 23 -52.78 20.01 -28.53
CA ARG A 23 -53.02 21.29 -27.79
C ARG A 23 -54.43 21.95 -27.94
N CYS A 24 -54.94 22.86 -27.09
CA CYS A 24 -54.28 23.95 -26.33
C CYS A 24 -55.25 24.73 -25.37
N ARG A 25 -54.70 25.47 -24.38
CA ARG A 25 -55.29 26.57 -23.55
C ARG A 25 -56.50 26.22 -22.63
N ALA A 26 -56.71 26.70 -21.39
CA ALA A 26 -56.14 27.70 -20.46
C ALA A 26 -57.03 28.93 -20.17
N SER A 27 -57.48 29.07 -18.91
CA SER A 27 -57.97 30.32 -18.27
C SER A 27 -58.11 30.15 -16.74
N SER A 28 -58.11 31.25 -15.98
CA SER A 28 -58.15 31.34 -14.51
C SER A 28 -59.18 32.38 -14.01
N VAL A 29 -59.42 32.50 -12.69
CA VAL A 29 -59.79 33.71 -11.87
C VAL A 29 -60.46 33.34 -10.51
N SER A 30 -60.44 34.25 -9.51
CA SER A 30 -60.93 34.15 -8.11
C SER A 30 -61.84 35.38 -7.77
N PRO A 31 -62.11 35.89 -6.51
CA PRO A 31 -61.94 35.43 -5.10
C PRO A 31 -63.17 35.79 -4.16
N ILE A 32 -62.95 36.07 -2.84
CA ILE A 32 -63.83 36.67 -1.78
C ILE A 32 -64.64 35.63 -0.92
N GLY A 33 -64.86 35.71 0.42
CA GLY A 33 -64.59 36.73 1.48
C GLY A 33 -64.69 36.17 2.96
N SER A 34 -64.97 37.00 3.99
CA SER A 34 -64.83 36.70 5.47
C SER A 34 -65.87 37.52 6.32
N PRO A 35 -65.91 37.63 7.70
CA PRO A 35 -64.95 37.31 8.81
C PRO A 35 -65.56 36.81 10.20
N GLU A 36 -64.81 36.96 11.32
CA GLU A 36 -65.23 37.10 12.77
C GLU A 36 -65.82 35.92 13.60
N SER A 37 -65.96 35.91 14.96
CA SER A 37 -65.31 36.61 16.14
C SER A 37 -65.67 35.93 17.52
N GLY A 38 -65.07 36.33 18.67
CA GLY A 38 -65.58 36.03 20.06
C GLY A 38 -64.62 35.46 21.17
N PRO A 39 -64.54 36.02 22.42
CA PRO A 39 -63.72 35.58 23.60
C PRO A 39 -64.52 34.76 24.69
N PRO A 40 -64.08 34.40 25.95
CA PRO A 40 -62.92 34.83 26.80
C PRO A 40 -62.18 33.70 27.63
N SER A 41 -62.03 33.79 28.98
CA SER A 41 -61.21 32.90 29.88
C SER A 41 -61.71 32.90 31.37
N PRO A 42 -61.28 31.98 32.30
CA PRO A 42 -60.06 32.22 33.15
C PRO A 42 -59.35 31.02 33.90
N LYS A 43 -58.03 31.15 34.21
CA LYS A 43 -57.22 30.48 35.30
C LYS A 43 -57.03 28.93 35.24
N ARG A 44 -55.97 28.27 35.77
CA ARG A 44 -54.67 28.59 36.46
C ARG A 44 -53.72 27.34 36.44
N VAL A 45 -52.39 27.50 36.30
CA VAL A 45 -51.27 26.65 36.89
C VAL A 45 -51.20 25.15 36.45
N ASP A 46 -50.07 24.51 36.07
CA ASP A 46 -48.61 24.85 35.97
C ASP A 46 -47.89 24.05 34.84
N ARG A 47 -46.61 24.38 34.57
CA ARG A 47 -45.50 23.54 34.01
C ARG A 47 -45.51 22.94 32.58
N THR A 48 -44.62 23.55 31.78
CA THR A 48 -43.60 22.92 30.87
C THR A 48 -44.01 21.98 29.72
N GLY A 49 -43.78 22.40 28.46
CA GLY A 49 -43.70 21.50 27.30
C GLY A 49 -43.48 22.14 25.90
N HIS A 50 -42.24 22.11 25.39
CA HIS A 50 -41.73 22.02 24.00
C HIS A 50 -42.30 22.82 22.77
N TYR A 51 -41.50 22.79 21.68
CA TYR A 51 -41.78 23.13 20.26
C TYR A 51 -41.97 24.62 19.89
N ALA A 52 -41.72 25.11 18.65
CA ALA A 52 -40.78 24.75 17.55
C ALA A 52 -40.79 25.84 16.43
N THR A 53 -39.86 25.75 15.45
CA THR A 53 -39.94 26.15 13.99
C THR A 53 -40.97 27.19 13.49
N ILE A 54 -40.70 28.14 12.57
CA ILE A 54 -39.61 28.35 11.60
C ILE A 54 -39.54 29.84 11.11
N ALA A 55 -38.54 30.19 10.28
CA ALA A 55 -38.22 31.48 9.62
C ALA A 55 -39.32 32.08 8.68
N PRO A 56 -39.16 33.23 7.93
CA PRO A 56 -37.94 34.04 7.66
C PRO A 56 -38.11 35.60 7.57
N LEU A 57 -37.02 36.34 7.26
CA LEU A 57 -36.94 37.43 6.24
C LEU A 57 -35.52 38.07 6.10
N ARG A 58 -35.31 38.85 5.02
CA ARG A 58 -34.11 39.63 4.59
C ARG A 58 -34.60 41.03 4.09
N PRO A 59 -33.77 41.95 3.53
CA PRO A 59 -32.51 42.58 3.99
C PRO A 59 -32.51 44.14 3.80
N THR A 60 -31.47 44.87 4.23
CA THR A 60 -31.10 46.20 3.66
C THR A 60 -29.62 46.57 3.93
N LEU A 61 -29.00 47.34 3.02
CA LEU A 61 -27.67 47.98 3.19
C LEU A 61 -27.81 49.48 3.49
N ALA A 62 -26.84 50.08 4.19
CA ALA A 62 -26.44 51.49 4.01
C ALA A 62 -25.10 51.85 4.73
N ASP A 63 -24.02 51.91 3.95
CA ASP A 63 -23.02 52.99 3.91
C ASP A 63 -22.93 54.06 5.04
N ARG A 64 -21.79 54.08 5.76
CA ARG A 64 -20.83 55.21 5.90
C ARG A 64 -20.05 55.19 7.22
N PHE A 65 -18.72 55.06 7.14
CA PHE A 65 -17.81 55.45 8.22
C PHE A 65 -16.79 56.48 7.75
N VAL A 66 -16.67 57.58 8.50
CA VAL A 66 -15.72 58.68 8.25
C VAL A 66 -14.54 58.54 9.22
N ARG A 67 -13.34 58.88 8.75
CA ARG A 67 -12.11 58.95 9.57
C ARG A 67 -12.29 59.89 10.76
N VAL A 68 -11.71 59.55 11.92
CA VAL A 68 -10.64 60.34 12.57
C VAL A 68 -10.07 59.56 13.76
N SER A 69 -8.78 59.72 14.02
CA SER A 69 -8.03 59.06 15.10
C SER A 69 -8.03 59.85 16.41
N ARG A 70 -7.83 59.16 17.55
CA ARG A 70 -7.15 59.69 18.76
C ARG A 70 -6.83 58.62 19.82
N ARG A 71 -5.53 58.46 20.12
CA ARG A 71 -4.99 58.17 21.47
C ARG A 71 -4.76 59.54 22.19
N PRO A 72 -4.19 59.65 23.43
CA PRO A 72 -3.98 58.70 24.54
C PRO A 72 -4.42 59.24 25.94
N GLY A 73 -4.21 58.45 27.01
CA GLY A 73 -4.06 58.95 28.42
C GLY A 73 -4.99 58.32 29.47
N HIS A 74 -4.71 58.36 30.79
CA HIS A 74 -3.48 58.72 31.52
C HIS A 74 -3.46 58.13 32.97
N ARG A 75 -2.37 58.34 33.74
CA ARG A 75 -2.02 57.66 35.02
C ARG A 75 -2.77 58.12 36.32
N GLY A 76 -2.82 57.25 37.35
CA GLY A 76 -2.88 57.61 38.80
C GLY A 76 -3.35 56.45 39.74
N ARG A 77 -2.54 55.72 40.54
CA ARG A 77 -1.66 56.02 41.72
C ARG A 77 -2.38 55.95 43.09
N TRP A 78 -1.88 55.14 44.06
CA TRP A 78 -1.96 55.40 45.53
C TRP A 78 -1.13 54.43 46.44
N ARG A 79 -0.41 55.00 47.44
CA ARG A 79 0.04 54.48 48.77
C ARG A 79 1.04 53.29 48.96
N SER A 80 1.70 53.36 50.13
CA SER A 80 2.64 52.43 50.82
C SER A 80 2.44 52.63 52.35
N PRO A 81 2.91 51.78 53.31
CA PRO A 81 4.34 51.64 53.71
C PRO A 81 4.78 50.24 54.29
N PRO A 82 6.06 50.02 54.72
CA PRO A 82 6.61 48.75 55.21
C PRO A 82 6.89 48.70 56.75
N PRO A 83 7.61 47.69 57.31
CA PRO A 83 9.00 47.97 57.79
C PRO A 83 10.04 46.80 57.92
N ARG A 84 11.35 47.14 57.76
CA ARG A 84 12.60 46.51 58.32
C ARG A 84 12.98 45.07 57.90
N GLY A 85 14.27 44.69 57.71
CA GLY A 85 15.53 45.44 57.54
C GLY A 85 16.78 44.80 58.21
N ILE A 86 17.98 44.88 57.59
CA ILE A 86 19.37 45.00 58.15
C ILE A 86 20.44 44.92 57.03
N LEU A 87 21.68 45.38 57.30
CA LEU A 87 22.85 45.65 56.42
C LEU A 87 24.15 45.36 57.23
N PRO A 88 25.42 45.61 56.77
CA PRO A 88 26.02 45.73 55.42
C PRO A 88 27.32 44.87 55.24
N HIS A 89 28.04 44.97 54.10
CA HIS A 89 29.50 45.26 53.96
C HIS A 89 29.99 45.03 52.50
N ARG A 90 31.20 45.48 52.04
CA ARG A 90 31.73 46.86 51.84
C ARG A 90 33.01 46.80 50.95
N GLY A 91 33.15 47.66 49.92
CA GLY A 91 34.39 47.89 49.15
C GLY A 91 34.16 47.84 47.61
N SER A 92 34.49 48.80 46.73
CA SER A 92 35.52 49.87 46.62
C SER A 92 36.89 49.34 46.14
N LEU A 93 37.59 49.81 45.09
CA LEU A 93 37.48 50.93 44.11
C LEU A 93 38.25 50.48 42.80
N ARG A 94 38.51 51.24 41.71
CA ARG A 94 38.53 52.70 41.42
C ARG A 94 38.23 53.02 39.92
N ASP A 95 38.06 54.32 39.64
CA ASP A 95 37.59 55.00 38.42
C ASP A 95 38.61 55.21 37.26
N PRO A 96 38.13 55.65 36.05
CA PRO A 96 38.93 56.01 34.86
C PRO A 96 39.23 57.53 34.73
N PRO A 97 39.80 58.02 33.60
CA PRO A 97 39.00 58.91 32.71
C PRO A 97 39.37 58.96 31.19
N ASP A 98 38.50 59.58 30.37
CA ASP A 98 38.65 60.35 29.10
C ASP A 98 39.61 59.93 27.96
N ARG A 99 39.29 60.04 26.65
CA ARG A 99 38.94 61.29 25.90
C ARG A 99 38.38 61.02 24.48
N GLY A 100 37.57 61.96 23.99
CA GLY A 100 37.52 62.37 22.56
C GLY A 100 38.02 63.82 22.41
N PRO A 101 37.75 64.56 21.31
CA PRO A 101 37.10 64.20 20.03
C PRO A 101 37.99 64.54 18.79
N GLY A 102 37.45 64.41 17.57
CA GLY A 102 38.09 64.95 16.35
C GLY A 102 37.15 64.92 15.12
N ALA A 103 37.12 66.00 14.33
CA ALA A 103 36.23 66.15 13.16
C ALA A 103 36.80 67.12 12.11
N CYS A 104 36.19 67.11 10.91
CA CYS A 104 36.52 67.92 9.70
C CYS A 104 37.80 67.51 8.94
N GLY A 105 37.86 67.54 7.60
CA GLY A 105 36.81 67.82 6.59
C GLY A 105 37.37 68.00 5.17
N TRP A 106 36.50 68.34 4.20
CA TRP A 106 36.77 68.79 2.81
C TRP A 106 37.35 67.74 1.81
N GLU A 107 37.26 67.89 0.46
CA GLU A 107 36.19 68.39 -0.44
C GLU A 107 36.51 68.04 -1.93
N SER A 108 35.50 67.82 -2.79
CA SER A 108 35.58 67.70 -4.28
C SER A 108 36.36 66.49 -4.89
N GLY A 109 36.15 66.04 -6.15
CA GLY A 109 35.22 66.45 -7.20
C GLY A 109 35.20 65.52 -8.46
N ARG A 110 34.25 65.73 -9.37
CA ARG A 110 34.13 65.19 -10.77
C ARG A 110 34.30 66.37 -11.77
N PRO A 111 34.51 66.24 -13.12
CA PRO A 111 33.97 65.25 -14.10
C PRO A 111 35.07 64.71 -15.10
N SER A 112 34.86 64.10 -16.29
CA SER A 112 33.78 64.14 -17.32
C SER A 112 33.82 63.01 -18.40
N ARG A 113 32.75 62.92 -19.23
CA ARG A 113 32.55 62.45 -20.65
C ARG A 113 33.75 61.83 -21.44
N SER A 114 33.62 60.93 -22.44
CA SER A 114 32.52 60.39 -23.30
C SER A 114 33.03 59.15 -24.10
N GLY A 115 32.29 58.32 -24.85
CA GLY A 115 30.84 58.19 -25.15
C GLY A 115 30.56 57.38 -26.47
N GLY A 116 29.32 56.90 -26.67
CA GLY A 116 28.84 56.18 -27.90
C GLY A 116 29.07 54.65 -27.92
N GLY A 117 28.29 53.81 -28.62
CA GLY A 117 27.05 54.02 -29.41
C GLY A 117 26.43 52.69 -29.93
N ASN A 118 25.12 52.66 -30.23
CA ASN A 118 24.36 51.45 -30.62
C ASN A 118 24.60 50.95 -32.07
N ALA A 119 24.42 49.64 -32.34
CA ALA A 119 23.38 49.09 -33.25
C ALA A 119 23.46 47.56 -33.56
N LYS A 120 22.29 46.91 -33.69
CA LYS A 120 21.96 45.73 -34.54
C LYS A 120 21.03 46.24 -35.70
N PRO A 121 20.42 45.46 -36.64
CA PRO A 121 20.42 43.99 -36.91
C PRO A 121 20.51 43.57 -38.41
N GLY A 122 20.31 42.27 -38.71
CA GLY A 122 20.01 41.67 -40.05
C GLY A 122 20.73 40.31 -40.25
N SER A 123 20.13 39.15 -40.61
CA SER A 123 19.24 38.73 -41.73
C SER A 123 19.93 38.69 -43.12
N GLY A 124 19.99 37.59 -43.89
CA GLY A 124 19.61 36.18 -43.67
C GLY A 124 19.66 35.31 -44.96
N ALA A 125 19.81 33.97 -44.81
CA ALA A 125 19.51 32.85 -45.75
C ALA A 125 20.07 32.78 -47.21
N SER A 126 20.93 31.77 -47.47
CA SER A 126 20.90 30.76 -48.59
C SER A 126 21.03 31.19 -50.09
N PRO A 127 21.23 30.27 -51.09
CA PRO A 127 21.86 28.91 -51.15
C PRO A 127 22.78 28.65 -52.41
N CYS A 128 23.11 27.37 -52.70
CA CYS A 128 23.37 26.73 -54.04
C CYS A 128 24.80 26.44 -54.63
N LEU A 129 25.12 25.12 -54.68
CA LEU A 129 25.69 24.26 -55.78
C LEU A 129 27.08 24.43 -56.48
N ALA A 130 27.67 23.26 -56.82
CA ALA A 130 28.52 22.90 -57.99
C ALA A 130 30.04 23.30 -58.01
N VAL A 131 31.03 22.67 -58.72
CA VAL A 131 31.18 21.36 -59.45
C VAL A 131 32.68 21.06 -59.82
N ARG A 132 33.17 19.79 -59.68
CA ARG A 132 34.35 19.09 -60.34
C ARG A 132 35.78 19.75 -60.29
N THR A 133 36.95 19.17 -60.69
CA THR A 133 37.34 17.92 -61.43
C THR A 133 38.82 17.44 -61.17
N HIS A 134 39.06 16.11 -61.13
CA HIS A 134 40.27 15.31 -61.49
C HIS A 134 41.66 15.54 -60.83
N CYS A 135 42.57 14.53 -60.72
CA CYS A 135 42.61 13.13 -61.24
C CYS A 135 42.64 12.07 -60.08
N GLY A 136 43.21 10.84 -60.06
CA GLY A 136 44.01 9.93 -60.94
C GLY A 136 45.02 9.13 -60.06
N ARG A 137 45.42 7.85 -60.22
CA ARG A 137 45.36 6.75 -61.24
C ARG A 137 45.03 5.37 -60.55
N ALA A 138 45.31 4.21 -61.18
CA ALA A 138 45.11 2.83 -60.66
C ALA A 138 46.22 1.85 -61.18
N PRO A 139 46.26 0.52 -60.85
CA PRO A 139 45.22 -0.51 -61.14
C PRO A 139 44.92 -1.48 -59.93
N ILE A 140 43.99 -2.47 -59.88
CA ILE A 140 43.10 -3.23 -60.80
C ILE A 140 43.75 -4.50 -61.45
N PRO A 141 43.12 -5.70 -61.61
CA PRO A 141 41.91 -6.35 -61.01
C PRO A 141 42.21 -7.83 -60.55
N PRO A 142 41.26 -8.82 -60.41
CA PRO A 142 39.77 -8.87 -60.35
C PRO A 142 39.29 -9.39 -58.96
N GLY A 143 38.10 -9.94 -58.64
CA GLY A 143 36.78 -10.19 -59.31
C GLY A 143 36.19 -11.57 -58.92
N SER A 144 34.89 -11.90 -59.08
CA SER A 144 33.69 -11.13 -59.47
C SER A 144 32.41 -12.00 -59.37
N GLY A 145 31.22 -11.42 -59.09
CA GLY A 145 29.93 -12.09 -59.37
C GLY A 145 28.66 -11.57 -58.63
N TRP A 146 27.54 -11.45 -59.34
CA TRP A 146 26.15 -11.12 -58.88
C TRP A 146 25.18 -12.15 -59.57
N PRO A 147 23.82 -12.17 -59.44
CA PRO A 147 22.87 -11.31 -58.68
C PRO A 147 21.72 -12.03 -57.89
N ARG A 148 21.00 -11.23 -57.08
CA ARG A 148 19.52 -11.14 -56.81
C ARG A 148 18.52 -12.34 -56.80
N GLU A 149 17.52 -12.14 -55.92
CA GLU A 149 16.04 -12.29 -56.07
C GLU A 149 15.24 -13.56 -55.65
N HIS A 150 14.13 -13.26 -54.93
CA HIS A 150 12.81 -13.92 -54.82
C HIS A 150 12.52 -15.30 -54.14
N THR A 151 11.51 -15.25 -53.25
CA THR A 151 10.38 -16.20 -52.98
C THR A 151 10.51 -17.51 -52.16
N ASN A 152 9.66 -17.58 -51.12
CA ASN A 152 8.72 -18.66 -50.71
C ASN A 152 8.99 -20.15 -51.03
N GLY A 153 9.02 -20.98 -49.97
CA GLY A 153 8.72 -22.43 -49.99
C GLY A 153 9.23 -23.09 -48.68
N ARG A 154 8.40 -23.56 -47.71
CA ARG A 154 7.47 -24.72 -47.70
C ARG A 154 8.08 -26.04 -48.20
N GLY A 155 8.24 -27.00 -47.27
CA GLY A 155 8.66 -28.40 -47.53
C GLY A 155 9.79 -28.81 -46.57
N SER A 156 9.63 -29.41 -45.39
CA SER A 156 8.73 -30.45 -44.86
C SER A 156 9.18 -31.90 -45.12
N ARG A 157 9.42 -32.65 -44.03
CA ARG A 157 9.74 -34.10 -43.95
C ARG A 157 11.14 -34.48 -44.48
N GLY A 158 11.93 -35.34 -43.84
CA GLY A 158 11.83 -35.98 -42.52
C GLY A 158 12.46 -37.39 -42.48
N ARG A 159 12.85 -37.88 -41.28
CA ARG A 159 13.32 -39.27 -40.95
C ARG A 159 14.58 -39.78 -41.70
N SER A 160 15.52 -40.55 -41.12
CA SER A 160 15.91 -40.90 -39.73
C SER A 160 17.10 -41.90 -39.76
N HIS A 161 17.88 -42.02 -38.66
CA HIS A 161 18.81 -43.11 -38.28
C HIS A 161 20.30 -43.08 -38.73
N ALA A 162 21.06 -43.99 -38.08
CA ALA A 162 22.47 -44.41 -38.24
C ALA A 162 23.54 -43.71 -37.36
N ALA A 163 23.93 -44.42 -36.28
CA ALA A 163 25.03 -44.10 -35.34
C ALA A 163 26.41 -44.61 -35.83
N ARG A 164 27.52 -44.21 -35.15
CA ARG A 164 28.55 -45.12 -34.56
C ARG A 164 29.81 -44.44 -33.93
N ALA A 165 30.44 -45.20 -33.01
CA ALA A 165 31.89 -45.29 -32.67
C ALA A 165 32.63 -44.24 -31.79
N CYS A 166 32.97 -44.65 -30.55
CA CYS A 166 34.31 -45.08 -30.03
C CYS A 166 35.62 -44.45 -30.59
N PRO A 167 36.70 -44.27 -29.78
CA PRO A 167 37.39 -45.37 -29.06
C PRO A 167 37.87 -45.11 -27.60
N ARG A 168 38.87 -45.87 -27.10
CA ARG A 168 39.22 -46.15 -25.67
C ARG A 168 40.69 -45.80 -25.28
N LEU A 169 41.00 -45.95 -23.97
CA LEU A 169 42.30 -46.18 -23.26
C LEU A 169 42.72 -45.00 -22.33
N SER A 170 43.33 -45.18 -21.13
CA SER A 170 43.72 -46.39 -20.35
C SER A 170 43.92 -46.14 -18.83
N ASP A 171 43.87 -47.22 -18.02
CA ASP A 171 44.13 -47.38 -16.55
C ASP A 171 45.68 -47.40 -16.23
N PRO A 172 46.27 -47.57 -14.99
CA PRO A 172 45.70 -48.03 -13.69
C PRO A 172 46.33 -47.52 -12.33
N ARG A 173 45.87 -48.12 -11.18
CA ARG A 173 46.52 -48.30 -9.82
C ARG A 173 46.60 -47.11 -8.82
N SER A 174 46.68 -47.26 -7.47
CA SER A 174 46.36 -48.29 -6.41
C SER A 174 46.96 -47.79 -5.06
N ASP A 175 46.64 -48.13 -3.80
CA ASP A 175 45.62 -48.88 -3.01
C ASP A 175 45.85 -48.50 -1.51
N ARG A 176 44.88 -48.72 -0.58
CA ARG A 176 45.17 -49.21 0.81
C ARG A 176 43.97 -49.66 1.68
N ARG A 177 43.99 -50.95 2.07
CA ARG A 177 43.60 -51.54 3.40
C ARG A 177 42.13 -51.60 3.91
N ALA A 178 41.40 -52.57 3.37
CA ALA A 178 40.80 -53.75 4.04
C ALA A 178 40.44 -53.82 5.57
N LYS A 179 39.15 -54.09 5.82
CA LYS A 179 38.50 -55.18 6.62
C LYS A 179 38.94 -55.55 8.07
N ARG A 180 37.91 -55.75 8.94
CA ARG A 180 37.70 -56.99 9.76
C ARG A 180 36.23 -57.18 10.19
N HIS A 181 35.84 -58.43 10.47
CA HIS A 181 34.51 -58.88 10.96
C HIS A 181 34.68 -59.89 12.11
N LYS A 182 33.67 -59.99 13.00
CA LYS A 182 33.24 -61.16 13.81
C LYS A 182 31.73 -60.99 14.12
N GLU A 183 30.84 -61.98 13.98
CA GLU A 183 30.60 -63.20 14.80
C GLU A 183 30.12 -62.88 16.24
N HIS A 184 29.00 -63.40 16.79
CA HIS A 184 27.88 -64.17 16.21
C HIS A 184 26.64 -64.15 17.16
N ASP A 185 25.52 -64.77 16.74
CA ASP A 185 24.34 -65.24 17.53
C ASP A 185 23.38 -64.28 18.27
N MET A 186 22.10 -64.29 17.84
CA MET A 186 20.96 -64.60 18.74
C MET A 186 19.74 -65.14 17.95
N LYS A 187 18.74 -65.68 18.66
CA LYS A 187 17.69 -66.61 18.14
C LYS A 187 16.44 -65.93 17.50
N PRO A 188 15.62 -66.66 16.70
CA PRO A 188 14.71 -66.05 15.73
C PRO A 188 13.28 -65.80 16.24
N SER A 189 12.68 -64.66 15.87
CA SER A 189 11.23 -64.36 15.99
C SER A 189 10.78 -63.15 15.13
N ALA A 190 11.19 -63.07 13.85
CA ALA A 190 10.82 -61.92 12.99
C ALA A 190 10.89 -62.21 11.46
N ILE A 191 10.12 -63.17 10.93
CA ILE A 191 9.87 -63.28 9.48
C ILE A 191 8.37 -63.52 9.21
N LEU A 192 7.56 -62.46 9.29
CA LEU A 192 6.14 -62.50 8.89
C LEU A 192 5.61 -61.13 8.41
N LEU A 193 6.43 -60.33 7.71
CA LEU A 193 6.03 -58.99 7.23
C LEU A 193 6.56 -58.61 5.84
N LEU A 194 7.01 -59.59 5.05
CA LEU A 194 7.50 -59.41 3.66
C LEU A 194 6.80 -60.30 2.62
N LEU A 195 5.61 -60.82 2.93
CA LEU A 195 4.77 -61.58 1.98
C LEU A 195 3.38 -60.95 1.73
N ALA A 196 3.13 -59.73 2.21
CA ALA A 196 1.89 -58.99 1.96
C ALA A 196 1.95 -58.07 0.71
N GLY A 197 3.15 -57.78 0.19
CA GLY A 197 3.35 -56.78 -0.89
C GLY A 197 3.17 -57.28 -2.33
N GLY A 198 2.94 -58.58 -2.54
CA GLY A 198 3.01 -59.19 -3.88
C GLY A 198 1.69 -59.32 -4.66
N LEU A 199 0.55 -59.02 -4.04
CA LEU A 199 -0.76 -59.52 -4.53
C LEU A 199 -1.77 -58.45 -5.00
N PHE A 200 -1.38 -57.17 -5.05
CA PHE A 200 -2.26 -56.07 -5.51
C PHE A 200 -1.95 -55.55 -6.93
N LEU A 201 -0.92 -56.08 -7.60
CA LEU A 201 -0.45 -55.60 -8.91
C LEU A 201 -0.74 -56.55 -10.10
N ALA A 202 -1.39 -57.69 -9.86
CA ALA A 202 -1.79 -58.65 -10.90
C ALA A 202 -3.25 -58.47 -11.39
N GLY A 203 -4.04 -57.60 -10.77
CA GLY A 203 -5.49 -57.48 -11.00
C GLY A 203 -5.92 -56.47 -12.08
N LEU A 204 -4.99 -55.86 -12.83
CA LEU A 204 -5.27 -54.68 -13.67
C LEU A 204 -4.80 -54.78 -15.14
N VAL A 205 -4.57 -55.99 -15.65
CA VAL A 205 -4.20 -56.24 -17.06
C VAL A 205 -5.04 -57.35 -17.72
N VAL A 206 -6.32 -57.50 -17.34
CA VAL A 206 -7.31 -58.26 -18.11
C VAL A 206 -8.68 -57.58 -18.04
N THR A 207 -8.99 -56.72 -19.02
CA THR A 207 -10.35 -56.47 -19.56
C THR A 207 -10.29 -55.52 -20.76
N SER A 208 -9.79 -56.03 -21.88
CA SER A 208 -10.15 -55.55 -23.21
C SER A 208 -9.99 -56.73 -24.18
N PHE A 209 -10.97 -56.87 -25.08
CA PHE A 209 -11.21 -58.01 -25.97
C PHE A 209 -11.80 -59.29 -25.34
N ALA A 210 -12.91 -59.72 -25.96
CA ALA A 210 -13.63 -61.00 -26.01
C ALA A 210 -13.58 -62.01 -24.82
N GLN A 211 -14.68 -62.61 -24.33
CA GLN A 211 -15.92 -63.12 -24.97
C GLN A 211 -15.76 -64.48 -25.66
N GLU A 212 -15.62 -65.55 -24.87
CA GLU A 212 -15.80 -66.96 -25.29
C GLU A 212 -16.72 -67.72 -24.31
N PRO A 213 -17.44 -68.78 -24.73
CA PRO A 213 -18.38 -69.53 -23.89
C PRO A 213 -17.69 -70.61 -23.01
N ALA A 214 -18.36 -71.00 -21.92
CA ALA A 214 -17.76 -71.70 -20.77
C ALA A 214 -17.43 -73.21 -20.94
N ASP A 215 -17.56 -73.78 -22.14
CA ASP A 215 -17.48 -75.23 -22.37
C ASP A 215 -16.06 -75.78 -22.67
N GLN A 216 -15.02 -74.94 -22.59
CA GLN A 216 -13.62 -75.35 -22.81
C GLN A 216 -12.67 -75.15 -21.60
N MET A 217 -13.20 -75.06 -20.38
CA MET A 217 -12.37 -74.96 -19.17
C MET A 217 -11.91 -76.34 -18.63
N PRO A 218 -10.63 -76.50 -18.21
CA PRO A 218 -10.12 -77.76 -17.66
C PRO A 218 -10.88 -78.27 -16.42
N PRO A 219 -11.04 -79.60 -16.23
CA PRO A 219 -11.81 -80.17 -15.12
C PRO A 219 -11.30 -79.77 -13.73
N ASP A 220 -9.98 -79.64 -13.59
CA ASP A 220 -9.24 -79.26 -12.39
C ASP A 220 -9.57 -77.84 -11.91
N VAL A 221 -9.81 -76.88 -12.83
CA VAL A 221 -10.30 -75.54 -12.47
C VAL A 221 -11.74 -75.60 -11.95
N LYS A 222 -12.58 -76.44 -12.56
CA LYS A 222 -13.99 -76.64 -12.18
C LYS A 222 -14.09 -77.28 -10.78
N ALA A 223 -13.24 -78.27 -10.49
CA ALA A 223 -13.14 -78.90 -9.17
C ALA A 223 -12.63 -77.94 -8.08
N ALA A 224 -11.71 -77.03 -8.40
CA ALA A 224 -11.26 -75.99 -7.47
C ALA A 224 -12.38 -75.01 -7.09
N MET A 225 -13.22 -74.61 -8.04
CA MET A 225 -14.35 -73.70 -7.80
C MET A 225 -15.47 -74.34 -6.95
N GLU A 226 -15.80 -75.62 -7.17
CA GLU A 226 -16.78 -76.34 -6.34
C GLU A 226 -16.30 -76.46 -4.89
N LYS A 227 -15.02 -76.83 -4.69
CA LYS A 227 -14.43 -76.97 -3.35
C LYS A 227 -14.34 -75.64 -2.59
N ALA A 228 -14.17 -74.52 -3.31
CA ALA A 228 -14.24 -73.18 -2.75
C ALA A 228 -15.68 -72.77 -2.34
N LYS A 229 -16.72 -73.24 -3.05
CA LYS A 229 -18.12 -73.01 -2.63
C LYS A 229 -18.49 -73.76 -1.37
N GLU A 230 -18.10 -75.03 -1.22
CA GLU A 230 -18.39 -75.81 -0.01
C GLU A 230 -17.77 -75.16 1.24
N GLN A 231 -16.52 -74.68 1.13
CA GLN A 231 -15.86 -73.94 2.22
C GLN A 231 -16.50 -72.57 2.53
N ALA A 232 -17.26 -71.99 1.61
CA ALA A 232 -18.00 -70.74 1.82
C ALA A 232 -19.39 -70.95 2.47
N ALA A 233 -19.92 -72.17 2.49
CA ALA A 233 -21.27 -72.47 2.99
C ALA A 233 -21.34 -72.82 4.49
N GLY A 234 -20.23 -73.23 5.11
CA GLY A 234 -20.17 -73.69 6.50
C GLY A 234 -19.87 -72.59 7.53
N GLY A 235 -20.77 -71.62 7.73
CA GLY A 235 -20.47 -70.49 8.65
C GLY A 235 -21.60 -69.54 9.06
N ASP A 236 -22.87 -69.89 8.91
CA ASP A 236 -23.99 -68.96 9.23
C ASP A 236 -24.41 -69.00 10.72
N GLU A 237 -23.54 -68.52 11.60
CA GLU A 237 -23.94 -68.10 12.95
C GLU A 237 -24.29 -66.60 12.99
N LYS A 238 -25.46 -66.29 13.54
CA LYS A 238 -26.07 -64.94 13.58
C LYS A 238 -25.28 -63.93 14.42
N LYS A 239 -24.20 -63.39 13.88
CA LYS A 239 -23.67 -62.09 14.33
C LYS A 239 -24.65 -61.00 13.95
N LYS A 240 -25.29 -60.38 14.95
CA LYS A 240 -25.99 -59.09 14.77
C LYS A 240 -25.04 -58.14 14.03
N LYS A 241 -25.53 -57.43 13.01
CA LYS A 241 -24.87 -56.19 12.58
C LYS A 241 -24.74 -55.31 13.81
N LYS A 242 -23.51 -54.96 14.17
CA LYS A 242 -23.25 -53.82 15.04
C LYS A 242 -23.31 -52.61 14.12
N ASP A 243 -24.22 -51.68 14.38
CA ASP A 243 -24.43 -50.55 13.49
C ASP A 243 -23.16 -49.71 13.32
N GLU A 244 -22.98 -49.16 12.12
CA GLU A 244 -21.70 -48.61 11.70
C GLU A 244 -21.30 -47.34 12.48
N TYR A 245 -22.29 -46.67 13.04
CA TYR A 245 -22.17 -45.48 13.88
C TYR A 245 -23.03 -45.68 15.15
N PRO A 246 -22.70 -45.02 16.28
CA PRO A 246 -23.58 -44.99 17.44
C PRO A 246 -24.93 -44.31 17.11
N PRO A 247 -26.04 -44.64 17.81
CA PRO A 247 -27.33 -43.98 17.66
C PRO A 247 -27.24 -42.46 17.79
N PHE A 248 -28.10 -41.74 17.06
CA PHE A 248 -28.12 -40.29 17.07
C PHE A 248 -28.48 -39.74 18.47
N GLU A 249 -29.38 -40.42 19.15
CA GLU A 249 -29.87 -40.10 20.49
C GLU A 249 -28.80 -40.29 21.57
N GLU A 250 -27.85 -41.22 21.38
CA GLU A 250 -26.70 -41.45 22.27
C GLU A 250 -25.67 -40.33 22.10
N VAL A 251 -25.37 -39.94 20.86
CA VAL A 251 -24.36 -38.89 20.56
C VAL A 251 -24.88 -37.48 20.85
N THR A 252 -26.20 -37.26 20.86
CA THR A 252 -26.80 -35.97 21.22
C THR A 252 -27.29 -35.89 22.67
N GLU A 253 -27.01 -36.89 23.51
CA GLU A 253 -27.37 -36.83 24.93
C GLU A 253 -26.70 -35.65 25.64
N GLY A 254 -27.50 -34.83 26.33
CA GLY A 254 -27.04 -33.63 27.04
C GLY A 254 -26.82 -32.40 26.16
N PHE A 255 -26.87 -32.50 24.83
CA PHE A 255 -26.80 -31.36 23.93
C PHE A 255 -28.18 -30.66 23.77
N LYS A 256 -28.16 -29.33 23.63
CA LYS A 256 -29.34 -28.53 23.28
C LYS A 256 -29.31 -28.22 21.78
N GLN A 257 -30.38 -28.55 21.06
CA GLN A 257 -30.54 -28.13 19.67
C GLN A 257 -30.69 -26.61 19.58
N ILE A 258 -29.87 -25.96 18.76
CA ILE A 258 -30.02 -24.54 18.44
C ILE A 258 -31.15 -24.41 17.42
N LYS A 259 -32.34 -24.06 17.90
CA LYS A 259 -33.56 -23.92 17.10
C LYS A 259 -33.85 -22.44 16.78
N PRO A 260 -33.68 -21.99 15.53
CA PRO A 260 -34.46 -20.87 15.03
C PRO A 260 -35.90 -21.32 14.72
N GLU A 261 -36.81 -20.36 14.53
CA GLU A 261 -38.22 -20.60 14.18
C GLU A 261 -38.42 -20.99 12.69
N GLN A 262 -37.33 -21.31 11.99
CA GLN A 262 -37.23 -21.42 10.54
C GLN A 262 -36.29 -22.56 10.13
N LYS A 263 -36.24 -22.86 8.83
CA LYS A 263 -35.26 -23.78 8.24
C LYS A 263 -33.84 -23.21 8.39
N THR A 264 -32.85 -24.09 8.59
CA THR A 264 -31.43 -23.73 8.78
C THR A 264 -30.56 -24.13 7.59
N PHE A 265 -29.39 -23.48 7.49
CA PHE A 265 -28.29 -23.87 6.60
C PHE A 265 -27.61 -25.16 7.10
N PHE A 266 -27.20 -25.16 8.37
CA PHE A 266 -26.80 -26.36 9.13
C PHE A 266 -27.64 -26.45 10.40
N THR A 267 -27.98 -27.66 10.84
CA THR A 267 -28.60 -27.84 12.17
C THR A 267 -27.48 -27.99 13.20
N LEU A 268 -27.52 -27.19 14.27
CA LEU A 268 -26.52 -27.23 15.33
C LEU A 268 -27.10 -27.75 16.65
N TRP A 269 -26.26 -28.43 17.43
CA TRP A 269 -26.52 -28.78 18.83
C TRP A 269 -25.30 -28.42 19.67
N PHE A 270 -25.52 -27.79 20.82
CA PHE A 270 -24.46 -27.29 21.70
C PHE A 270 -24.56 -27.89 23.09
N ASN A 271 -23.43 -28.28 23.68
CA ASN A 271 -23.35 -28.80 25.05
C ASN A 271 -22.60 -27.82 25.96
N GLU A 272 -23.37 -27.08 26.76
CA GLU A 272 -22.88 -26.06 27.71
C GLU A 272 -21.89 -26.59 28.76
N LYS A 273 -21.79 -27.92 28.97
CA LYS A 273 -20.87 -28.53 29.93
C LYS A 273 -19.50 -28.87 29.35
N THR A 274 -19.44 -29.15 28.04
CA THR A 274 -18.21 -29.59 27.34
C THR A 274 -17.70 -28.56 26.34
N ASP A 275 -18.52 -27.57 25.98
CA ASP A 275 -18.27 -26.58 24.92
C ASP A 275 -18.05 -27.24 23.53
N GLU A 276 -18.73 -28.37 23.30
CA GLU A 276 -18.80 -29.11 22.04
C GLU A 276 -19.98 -28.60 21.18
N LEU A 277 -19.77 -28.54 19.85
CA LEU A 277 -20.77 -28.03 18.90
C LEU A 277 -20.96 -29.01 17.74
N LEU A 278 -21.97 -29.87 17.87
CA LEU A 278 -22.34 -30.82 16.83
C LEU A 278 -23.09 -30.13 15.70
N CYS A 279 -22.79 -30.53 14.48
CA CYS A 279 -23.36 -30.00 13.25
C CYS A 279 -23.84 -31.15 12.36
N GLN A 280 -25.16 -31.22 12.12
CA GLN A 280 -25.74 -32.03 11.03
C GLN A 280 -25.55 -31.24 9.74
N ILE A 281 -24.82 -31.82 8.79
CA ILE A 281 -24.69 -31.27 7.44
C ILE A 281 -25.70 -32.00 6.56
N PRO A 282 -26.76 -31.32 6.07
CA PRO A 282 -27.75 -31.93 5.19
C PRO A 282 -27.08 -32.56 3.97
N LYS A 283 -27.48 -33.78 3.60
CA LYS A 283 -26.86 -34.56 2.52
C LYS A 283 -26.92 -33.87 1.15
N GLY A 284 -27.90 -32.99 0.94
CA GLY A 284 -28.00 -32.12 -0.24
C GLY A 284 -27.05 -30.90 -0.26
N LEU A 285 -26.26 -30.68 0.80
CA LEU A 285 -25.15 -29.73 0.82
C LEU A 285 -23.77 -30.40 0.67
N LEU A 286 -23.71 -31.74 0.65
CA LEU A 286 -22.50 -32.45 0.23
C LEU A 286 -22.19 -32.13 -1.24
N SER A 287 -20.91 -31.94 -1.54
CA SER A 287 -20.38 -31.45 -2.83
C SER A 287 -20.93 -30.09 -3.30
N LYS A 288 -21.79 -29.40 -2.52
CA LYS A 288 -22.23 -28.04 -2.82
C LYS A 288 -21.21 -27.04 -2.29
N ARG A 289 -20.82 -26.08 -3.13
CA ARG A 289 -19.91 -25.00 -2.75
C ARG A 289 -20.64 -23.97 -1.88
N PHE A 290 -19.99 -23.57 -0.79
CA PHE A 290 -20.40 -22.49 0.10
C PHE A 290 -19.22 -21.53 0.30
N LEU A 291 -19.49 -20.26 0.58
CA LEU A 291 -18.48 -19.29 0.94
C LEU A 291 -18.12 -19.48 2.43
N ALA A 292 -16.84 -19.63 2.72
CA ALA A 292 -16.30 -19.56 4.07
C ALA A 292 -15.44 -18.29 4.19
N ALA A 293 -15.80 -17.42 5.13
CA ALA A 293 -15.18 -16.12 5.33
C ALA A 293 -14.86 -15.90 6.80
N THR A 294 -13.72 -15.27 7.09
CA THR A 294 -13.29 -15.00 8.46
C THR A 294 -13.18 -13.50 8.70
N THR A 295 -13.77 -13.01 9.79
CA THR A 295 -13.52 -11.66 10.34
C THR A 295 -12.79 -11.81 11.67
N LEU A 296 -11.70 -11.07 11.84
CA LEU A 296 -11.04 -10.94 13.14
C LEU A 296 -11.88 -9.98 13.99
N SER A 297 -12.47 -10.46 15.08
CA SER A 297 -13.53 -9.75 15.80
C SER A 297 -13.17 -9.32 17.22
N GLY A 298 -12.01 -9.74 17.74
CA GLY A 298 -11.57 -9.39 19.09
C GLY A 298 -10.16 -9.93 19.40
N GLY A 299 -9.56 -9.44 20.48
CA GLY A 299 -8.26 -9.94 20.96
C GLY A 299 -7.03 -9.47 20.19
N SER A 300 -7.18 -8.50 19.27
CA SER A 300 -6.07 -7.96 18.46
C SER A 300 -6.25 -6.46 18.19
N PRO A 301 -5.17 -5.68 17.98
CA PRO A 301 -5.26 -4.31 17.47
C PRO A 301 -6.00 -4.20 16.12
N MET A 302 -6.09 -5.28 15.35
CA MET A 302 -6.82 -5.35 14.08
C MET A 302 -8.28 -5.85 14.24
N SER A 303 -8.86 -5.76 15.44
CA SER A 303 -10.23 -6.23 15.73
C SER A 303 -11.27 -5.46 14.92
N GLY A 304 -11.80 -6.12 13.90
CA GLY A 304 -12.78 -5.64 12.94
C GLY A 304 -12.40 -5.98 11.50
N ALA A 305 -11.14 -6.29 11.23
CA ALA A 305 -10.65 -6.57 9.89
C ALA A 305 -11.25 -7.86 9.29
N GLN A 306 -11.67 -7.78 8.02
CA GLN A 306 -11.88 -8.97 7.21
C GLN A 306 -10.53 -9.67 7.01
N ALA A 307 -10.48 -10.97 7.32
CA ALA A 307 -9.42 -11.87 6.91
C ALA A 307 -9.85 -12.59 5.62
N GLY A 308 -9.13 -13.65 5.24
CA GLY A 308 -9.40 -14.39 4.00
C GLY A 308 -10.82 -14.96 3.90
N HIS A 309 -11.27 -15.09 2.65
CA HIS A 309 -12.48 -15.82 2.25
C HIS A 309 -12.15 -16.78 1.09
N THR A 310 -12.84 -17.91 1.03
CA THR A 310 -12.73 -18.86 -0.09
C THR A 310 -14.02 -19.67 -0.26
N LEU A 311 -14.15 -20.39 -1.38
CA LEU A 311 -15.23 -21.37 -1.54
C LEU A 311 -14.78 -22.71 -0.97
N LEU A 312 -15.63 -23.37 -0.19
CA LEU A 312 -15.39 -24.72 0.32
C LEU A 312 -16.56 -25.63 -0.05
N PHE A 313 -16.33 -26.94 -0.05
CA PHE A 313 -17.38 -27.95 -0.10
C PHE A 313 -17.04 -29.15 0.79
N TRP A 314 -18.06 -29.96 1.10
CA TRP A 314 -17.93 -31.17 1.89
C TRP A 314 -17.92 -32.42 1.00
N GLU A 315 -16.94 -33.29 1.18
CA GLU A 315 -16.87 -34.61 0.52
C GLU A 315 -16.87 -35.73 1.57
N GLN A 316 -17.69 -36.78 1.39
CA GLN A 316 -17.72 -37.91 2.32
C GLN A 316 -16.73 -39.00 1.90
N PHE A 317 -15.72 -39.24 2.75
CA PHE A 317 -14.72 -40.28 2.56
C PHE A 317 -14.84 -41.35 3.67
N GLY A 318 -15.71 -42.33 3.44
CA GLY A 318 -16.04 -43.37 4.42
C GLY A 318 -16.67 -42.78 5.69
N LYS A 319 -15.95 -42.91 6.82
CA LYS A 319 -16.35 -42.35 8.13
C LYS A 319 -15.80 -40.94 8.41
N GLN A 320 -15.09 -40.34 7.46
CA GLN A 320 -14.63 -38.96 7.54
C GLN A 320 -15.44 -38.08 6.60
N LEU A 321 -15.60 -36.82 6.99
CA LEU A 321 -16.01 -35.74 6.09
C LEU A 321 -14.78 -34.87 5.81
N LEU A 322 -14.49 -34.65 4.54
CA LEU A 322 -13.39 -33.82 4.06
C LEU A 322 -13.92 -32.42 3.77
N LEU A 323 -13.23 -31.40 4.26
CA LEU A 323 -13.42 -30.00 3.88
C LEU A 323 -12.44 -29.67 2.76
N VAL A 324 -12.97 -29.33 1.59
CA VAL A 324 -12.20 -29.23 0.35
C VAL A 324 -12.34 -27.84 -0.28
N GLU A 325 -11.22 -27.24 -0.65
CA GLU A 325 -11.13 -25.99 -1.40
C GLU A 325 -10.91 -26.28 -2.91
N PRO A 326 -11.76 -25.76 -3.82
CA PRO A 326 -11.63 -26.04 -5.24
C PRO A 326 -10.55 -25.20 -5.94
N ASP A 327 -9.86 -25.74 -6.93
CA ASP A 327 -8.84 -24.98 -7.68
C ASP A 327 -9.46 -24.01 -8.70
N LEU A 328 -9.83 -22.82 -8.23
CA LEU A 328 -10.49 -21.78 -9.03
C LEU A 328 -9.56 -21.06 -10.02
N ARG A 329 -8.25 -21.36 -10.01
CA ARG A 329 -7.27 -20.70 -10.89
C ARG A 329 -7.46 -21.09 -12.36
N TYR A 330 -8.20 -22.16 -12.64
CA TYR A 330 -8.42 -22.69 -13.99
C TYR A 330 -9.91 -22.74 -14.32
N ALA A 331 -10.28 -22.25 -15.51
CA ALA A 331 -11.65 -22.41 -16.00
C ALA A 331 -11.88 -23.88 -16.38
N PRO A 332 -13.08 -24.47 -16.11
CA PRO A 332 -13.36 -25.88 -16.40
C PRO A 332 -13.42 -26.21 -17.91
N GLY A 333 -13.43 -25.20 -18.79
CA GLY A 333 -13.37 -25.37 -20.24
C GLY A 333 -14.55 -26.17 -20.80
N GLU A 334 -15.77 -25.91 -20.31
CA GLU A 334 -16.97 -26.70 -20.62
C GLU A 334 -17.14 -26.98 -22.11
N LYS A 335 -17.50 -28.23 -22.44
CA LYS A 335 -17.75 -28.72 -23.81
C LYS A 335 -16.53 -28.71 -24.74
N SER A 336 -15.32 -28.46 -24.22
CA SER A 336 -14.06 -28.62 -24.95
C SER A 336 -13.44 -30.01 -24.76
N THR A 337 -12.62 -30.44 -25.73
CA THR A 337 -11.87 -31.71 -25.66
C THR A 337 -10.74 -31.71 -24.63
N VAL A 338 -10.48 -30.58 -23.96
CA VAL A 338 -9.47 -30.47 -22.89
C VAL A 338 -10.07 -30.44 -21.49
N ALA A 339 -11.40 -30.39 -21.32
CA ALA A 339 -12.06 -30.33 -20.01
C ALA A 339 -11.62 -31.46 -19.06
N ASP A 340 -11.60 -32.70 -19.54
CA ASP A 340 -11.15 -33.87 -18.76
C ASP A 340 -9.64 -33.86 -18.47
N VAL A 341 -8.86 -33.13 -19.28
CA VAL A 341 -7.42 -32.91 -19.05
C VAL A 341 -7.21 -31.86 -17.96
N ILE A 342 -7.97 -30.76 -17.98
CA ILE A 342 -7.96 -29.73 -16.93
C ILE A 342 -8.34 -30.39 -15.60
N LYS A 343 -9.47 -31.12 -15.55
CA LYS A 343 -10.02 -31.73 -14.33
C LYS A 343 -9.12 -32.78 -13.68
N ARG A 344 -8.28 -33.50 -14.44
CA ARG A 344 -7.35 -34.51 -13.87
C ARG A 344 -5.98 -33.93 -13.50
N THR A 345 -5.62 -32.77 -14.05
CA THR A 345 -4.30 -32.14 -13.87
C THR A 345 -4.33 -31.09 -12.77
N TYR A 346 -5.45 -30.37 -12.62
CA TYR A 346 -5.68 -29.41 -11.55
C TYR A 346 -6.75 -29.98 -10.63
N ASN A 347 -6.34 -30.33 -9.40
CA ASN A 347 -7.15 -31.04 -8.44
C ASN A 347 -7.44 -30.13 -7.24
N ASP A 348 -8.62 -30.30 -6.65
CA ASP A 348 -9.07 -29.57 -5.48
C ASP A 348 -8.24 -29.94 -4.23
N THR A 349 -8.08 -29.01 -3.28
CA THR A 349 -7.21 -29.16 -2.11
C THR A 349 -8.02 -29.58 -0.88
N ILE A 350 -7.73 -30.75 -0.31
CA ILE A 350 -8.27 -31.17 0.98
C ILE A 350 -7.62 -30.33 2.07
N LEU A 351 -8.38 -29.43 2.71
CA LEU A 351 -7.88 -28.62 3.83
C LEU A 351 -7.83 -29.44 5.12
N LYS A 352 -8.89 -30.20 5.41
CA LYS A 352 -9.05 -30.88 6.70
C LYS A 352 -10.01 -32.07 6.61
N SER A 353 -9.82 -33.08 7.45
CA SER A 353 -10.76 -34.19 7.65
C SER A 353 -11.32 -34.16 9.07
N VAL A 354 -12.61 -34.42 9.22
CA VAL A 354 -13.30 -34.54 10.53
C VAL A 354 -14.11 -35.83 10.59
N SER A 355 -14.18 -36.45 11.78
CA SER A 355 -14.86 -37.73 11.95
C SER A 355 -16.37 -37.57 12.07
N ILE A 356 -17.11 -38.37 11.30
CA ILE A 356 -18.57 -38.47 11.41
C ILE A 356 -18.89 -39.19 12.72
N LYS A 357 -19.46 -38.45 13.68
CA LYS A 357 -19.76 -38.90 15.05
C LYS A 357 -20.97 -39.84 15.05
N THR A 358 -22.00 -39.50 14.26
CA THR A 358 -23.21 -40.29 14.02
C THR A 358 -23.86 -39.90 12.68
N LEU A 359 -24.90 -40.62 12.28
CA LEU A 359 -25.81 -40.24 11.20
C LEU A 359 -27.18 -39.91 11.79
N HIS A 360 -27.76 -38.77 11.41
CA HIS A 360 -29.16 -38.49 11.75
C HIS A 360 -30.11 -39.44 10.98
N SER A 361 -31.36 -39.58 11.42
CA SER A 361 -32.39 -40.47 10.85
C SER A 361 -32.66 -40.27 9.34
N SER A 362 -32.35 -39.08 8.80
CA SER A 362 -32.38 -38.75 7.36
C SER A 362 -31.19 -39.29 6.55
N GLY A 363 -30.17 -39.86 7.21
CA GLY A 363 -28.90 -40.25 6.60
C GLY A 363 -27.90 -39.11 6.42
N ASP A 364 -28.09 -38.00 7.14
CA ASP A 364 -27.19 -36.84 7.15
C ASP A 364 -26.02 -37.05 8.12
N PRO A 365 -24.75 -36.77 7.74
CA PRO A 365 -23.61 -36.85 8.65
C PRO A 365 -23.65 -35.78 9.74
N VAL A 366 -23.33 -36.20 10.97
CA VAL A 366 -23.14 -35.32 12.12
C VAL A 366 -21.66 -35.29 12.50
N ILE A 367 -21.07 -34.10 12.51
CA ILE A 367 -19.67 -33.84 12.88
C ILE A 367 -19.61 -32.94 14.12
N ASP A 368 -18.44 -32.82 14.74
CA ASP A 368 -18.16 -31.76 15.72
C ASP A 368 -17.37 -30.63 15.02
N LEU A 369 -17.86 -29.40 15.12
CA LEU A 369 -17.17 -28.23 14.56
C LEU A 369 -15.95 -27.81 15.39
N GLY A 370 -15.80 -28.31 16.63
CA GLY A 370 -14.62 -28.09 17.47
C GLY A 370 -13.35 -28.71 16.85
N ASP A 371 -13.47 -29.93 16.32
CA ASP A 371 -12.41 -30.61 15.57
C ASP A 371 -11.93 -29.77 14.35
N LEU A 372 -12.81 -28.92 13.82
CA LEU A 372 -12.51 -28.05 12.68
C LEU A 372 -12.00 -26.66 13.08
N LEU A 373 -12.79 -25.87 13.82
CA LEU A 373 -12.59 -24.41 13.96
C LEU A 373 -11.78 -24.03 15.21
N LYS A 374 -11.93 -24.76 16.33
CA LYS A 374 -11.13 -24.53 17.55
C LYS A 374 -9.66 -24.91 17.39
N SER A 375 -9.31 -25.64 16.33
CA SER A 375 -7.93 -25.94 15.93
C SER A 375 -7.51 -25.22 14.64
N GLY A 376 -8.25 -24.17 14.24
CA GLY A 376 -7.99 -23.32 13.08
C GLY A 376 -8.32 -23.96 11.72
N LEU A 377 -8.74 -23.13 10.76
CA LEU A 377 -8.84 -23.53 9.35
C LEU A 377 -7.45 -23.45 8.68
N PRO A 378 -6.94 -24.55 8.09
CA PRO A 378 -5.74 -24.51 7.27
C PRO A 378 -5.86 -23.51 6.12
N GLY A 379 -4.74 -22.88 5.75
CA GLY A 379 -4.70 -21.75 4.81
C GLY A 379 -4.76 -20.37 5.47
N MET A 380 -5.38 -20.22 6.65
CA MET A 380 -5.52 -18.92 7.35
C MET A 380 -4.37 -18.58 8.31
N GLY A 381 -3.15 -18.99 7.96
CA GLY A 381 -1.96 -18.86 8.80
C GLY A 381 -1.89 -19.94 9.89
N GLY A 382 -0.74 -20.63 9.98
CA GLY A 382 -0.54 -21.74 10.93
C GLY A 382 -0.32 -21.27 12.37
N MET A 383 -1.37 -20.77 13.03
CA MET A 383 -1.29 -20.33 14.43
C MET A 383 -1.18 -21.52 15.40
N PRO A 384 -0.33 -21.45 16.45
CA PRO A 384 -0.19 -22.50 17.46
C PRO A 384 -1.37 -22.49 18.45
N ILE A 385 -2.54 -22.94 18.01
CA ILE A 385 -3.79 -22.88 18.77
C ILE A 385 -3.92 -24.07 19.75
N ASP A 386 -4.27 -23.78 21.00
CA ASP A 386 -4.73 -24.77 21.97
C ASP A 386 -6.26 -24.95 21.90
N ALA A 387 -6.69 -25.96 21.14
CA ALA A 387 -8.11 -26.25 20.93
C ALA A 387 -8.87 -26.62 22.22
N LYS A 388 -8.19 -27.01 23.32
CA LYS A 388 -8.82 -27.35 24.60
C LYS A 388 -9.08 -26.13 25.48
N LEU A 389 -8.32 -25.06 25.26
CA LEU A 389 -8.51 -23.77 25.95
C LEU A 389 -9.33 -22.78 25.10
N SER A 390 -9.49 -23.08 23.81
CA SER A 390 -10.33 -22.32 22.88
C SER A 390 -11.82 -22.59 23.10
N LYS A 391 -12.63 -21.53 23.01
CA LYS A 391 -14.06 -21.55 23.35
C LYS A 391 -14.95 -21.00 22.24
N TRP A 392 -16.22 -21.39 22.24
CA TRP A 392 -17.22 -20.79 21.36
C TRP A 392 -17.75 -19.46 21.91
N GLY A 393 -18.20 -18.58 21.01
CA GLY A 393 -19.02 -17.41 21.32
C GLY A 393 -20.51 -17.64 21.03
N GLU A 394 -21.28 -16.56 20.93
CA GLU A 394 -22.71 -16.61 20.58
C GLU A 394 -22.92 -16.90 19.09
N PHE A 395 -23.43 -18.09 18.76
CA PHE A 395 -23.73 -18.49 17.38
C PHE A 395 -25.03 -17.85 16.86
N LYS A 396 -25.09 -17.57 15.56
CA LYS A 396 -26.36 -17.26 14.87
C LYS A 396 -26.56 -18.21 13.68
N VAL A 397 -27.76 -18.77 13.54
CA VAL A 397 -28.10 -19.75 12.49
C VAL A 397 -29.30 -19.24 11.69
N PHE A 398 -29.16 -19.18 10.37
CA PHE A 398 -30.18 -18.72 9.44
C PHE A 398 -30.41 -19.77 8.34
N GLU A 399 -31.36 -19.54 7.41
CA GLU A 399 -31.63 -20.50 6.32
C GLU A 399 -30.45 -20.67 5.36
N LYS A 400 -29.66 -19.61 5.14
CA LYS A 400 -28.61 -19.57 4.12
C LYS A 400 -27.19 -19.33 4.65
N ASN A 401 -27.03 -19.06 5.93
CA ASN A 401 -25.73 -18.82 6.54
C ASN A 401 -25.72 -19.20 8.02
N VAL A 402 -24.51 -19.39 8.56
CA VAL A 402 -24.25 -19.62 9.97
C VAL A 402 -23.02 -18.82 10.39
N GLU A 403 -23.13 -18.19 11.55
CA GLU A 403 -22.13 -17.28 12.11
C GLU A 403 -21.55 -17.89 13.39
N LEU A 404 -20.25 -18.15 13.37
CA LEU A 404 -19.53 -18.98 14.34
C LEU A 404 -18.32 -18.23 14.93
N PRO A 405 -18.52 -17.37 15.95
CA PRO A 405 -17.43 -16.80 16.73
C PRO A 405 -16.72 -17.85 17.59
N VAL A 406 -15.39 -17.78 17.62
CA VAL A 406 -14.50 -18.64 18.41
C VAL A 406 -13.44 -17.78 19.10
N GLU A 407 -13.37 -17.85 20.42
CA GLU A 407 -12.24 -17.36 21.21
C GLU A 407 -11.13 -18.41 21.16
N LEU A 408 -10.14 -18.22 20.29
CA LEU A 408 -8.99 -19.09 20.14
C LEU A 408 -7.92 -18.75 21.17
N ALA A 409 -7.38 -19.78 21.82
CA ALA A 409 -6.25 -19.69 22.73
C ALA A 409 -4.94 -19.94 21.95
N ILE A 410 -4.18 -18.88 21.65
CA ILE A 410 -2.94 -18.97 20.87
C ILE A 410 -1.75 -19.06 21.83
N ARG A 411 -0.92 -20.08 21.66
CA ARG A 411 0.32 -20.31 22.44
C ARG A 411 1.49 -19.54 21.81
N THR A 412 1.65 -18.29 22.19
CA THR A 412 2.73 -17.43 21.68
C THR A 412 4.07 -17.81 22.36
N PRO A 413 5.13 -18.14 21.59
CA PRO A 413 6.46 -18.38 22.15
C PRO A 413 6.98 -17.15 22.89
N THR A 414 7.51 -17.36 24.10
CA THR A 414 8.08 -16.31 24.95
C THR A 414 9.58 -16.49 25.11
N ASP A 415 10.32 -15.52 24.58
CA ASP A 415 11.77 -15.51 24.61
C ASP A 415 12.20 -14.44 25.64
N GLY A 416 12.66 -14.89 26.81
CA GLY A 416 13.16 -14.06 27.90
C GLY A 416 12.12 -13.37 28.81
N PRO A 417 12.55 -12.80 29.96
CA PRO A 417 11.69 -12.10 30.91
C PRO A 417 11.38 -10.69 30.38
N GLY A 418 10.15 -10.49 29.91
CA GLY A 418 9.72 -9.21 29.31
C GLY A 418 8.56 -9.31 28.33
N GLY A 419 8.23 -10.52 27.86
CA GLY A 419 6.91 -10.80 27.27
C GLY A 419 6.58 -10.09 25.95
N ARG A 420 7.54 -9.96 25.02
CA ARG A 420 7.23 -9.63 23.61
C ARG A 420 7.04 -10.91 22.76
N PRO A 421 5.99 -11.01 21.93
CA PRO A 421 5.87 -12.05 20.90
C PRO A 421 6.99 -11.99 19.84
N GLY A 422 7.52 -13.15 19.46
CA GLY A 422 8.18 -13.35 18.16
C GLY A 422 9.65 -12.95 18.01
N ALA A 423 10.59 -13.71 18.60
CA ALA A 423 12.00 -13.68 18.21
C ALA A 423 12.69 -15.07 18.09
N GLY A 424 11.94 -16.18 18.23
CA GLY A 424 12.39 -17.52 17.85
C GLY A 424 12.94 -18.39 19.00
N ALA A 425 13.14 -19.68 18.69
CA ALA A 425 13.40 -20.78 19.61
C ALA A 425 12.24 -21.12 20.59
N ALA A 426 11.73 -22.34 20.51
CA ALA A 426 10.54 -22.76 21.28
C ALA A 426 10.86 -23.01 22.77
N SER A 427 10.69 -21.99 23.62
CA SER A 427 10.61 -22.18 25.07
C SER A 427 9.28 -22.85 25.46
N SER A 428 9.32 -23.76 26.44
CA SER A 428 8.17 -24.62 26.80
C SER A 428 7.13 -23.94 27.72
N GLY A 429 7.17 -22.61 27.86
CA GLY A 429 6.37 -21.82 28.80
C GLY A 429 5.64 -20.62 28.17
N GLY A 430 5.29 -20.71 26.88
CA GLY A 430 4.63 -19.64 26.12
C GLY A 430 3.34 -19.08 26.75
N VAL A 431 3.12 -17.77 26.56
CA VAL A 431 1.89 -17.08 27.00
C VAL A 431 0.72 -17.48 26.11
N ILE A 432 -0.46 -17.59 26.71
CA ILE A 432 -1.70 -17.90 26.01
C ILE A 432 -2.47 -16.60 25.79
N GLU A 433 -2.47 -16.13 24.55
CA GLU A 433 -3.22 -14.95 24.11
C GLU A 433 -4.59 -15.39 23.58
N LYS A 434 -5.59 -14.53 23.72
CA LYS A 434 -6.96 -14.77 23.23
C LYS A 434 -7.20 -14.02 21.94
N LEU A 435 -7.54 -14.72 20.86
CA LEU A 435 -7.92 -14.12 19.58
C LEU A 435 -9.34 -14.55 19.22
N VAL A 436 -10.25 -13.61 18.97
CA VAL A 436 -11.63 -13.93 18.57
C VAL A 436 -11.74 -13.89 17.05
N LEU A 437 -11.85 -15.06 16.42
CA LEU A 437 -12.17 -15.18 15.00
C LEU A 437 -13.67 -15.46 14.83
N HIS A 438 -14.30 -14.82 13.85
CA HIS A 438 -15.69 -15.03 13.48
C HIS A 438 -15.75 -15.67 12.10
N TYR A 439 -16.09 -16.95 12.06
CA TYR A 439 -16.27 -17.69 10.82
C TYR A 439 -17.73 -17.55 10.34
N SER A 440 -17.94 -16.92 9.21
CA SER A 440 -19.20 -16.97 8.47
C SER A 440 -19.12 -18.09 7.44
N MET A 441 -20.13 -18.96 7.40
CA MET A 441 -20.30 -19.95 6.34
C MET A 441 -21.67 -19.74 5.68
N SER A 442 -21.69 -19.44 4.39
CA SER A 442 -22.89 -19.01 3.66
C SER A 442 -23.06 -19.68 2.29
N GLU A 443 -24.32 -19.90 1.89
CA GLU A 443 -24.68 -20.28 0.53
C GLU A 443 -24.26 -19.15 -0.44
N LEU A 444 -23.44 -19.47 -1.45
CA LEU A 444 -23.08 -18.51 -2.49
C LEU A 444 -24.35 -18.05 -3.23
N PRO A 445 -24.64 -16.74 -3.35
CA PRO A 445 -25.86 -16.27 -3.98
C PRO A 445 -26.02 -16.76 -5.42
N ASP A 446 -27.13 -17.44 -5.71
CA ASP A 446 -27.50 -17.86 -7.06
C ASP A 446 -27.98 -16.64 -7.86
N ASN A 447 -27.02 -15.98 -8.54
CA ASN A 447 -27.27 -14.81 -9.37
C ASN A 447 -26.94 -15.08 -10.86
N PRO A 448 -27.78 -15.86 -11.58
CA PRO A 448 -27.60 -16.09 -13.01
C PRO A 448 -27.86 -14.85 -13.87
N GLY A 449 -28.28 -13.73 -13.27
CA GLY A 449 -28.44 -12.44 -13.93
C GLY A 449 -27.14 -11.62 -13.99
N TYR A 450 -26.21 -11.83 -13.06
CA TYR A 450 -24.94 -11.09 -13.03
C TYR A 450 -24.05 -11.45 -14.21
N LYS A 451 -23.37 -10.42 -14.73
CA LYS A 451 -22.41 -10.56 -15.83
C LYS A 451 -21.06 -10.01 -15.38
N PRO A 452 -20.02 -10.86 -15.28
CA PRO A 452 -18.65 -10.41 -15.04
C PRO A 452 -18.21 -9.42 -16.12
N ARG A 453 -17.88 -8.19 -15.72
CA ARG A 453 -17.35 -7.17 -16.65
C ARG A 453 -15.85 -7.36 -16.82
N ARG A 454 -15.36 -7.31 -18.06
CA ARG A 454 -13.93 -7.48 -18.35
C ARG A 454 -13.10 -6.37 -17.70
N ALA A 455 -11.85 -6.71 -17.38
CA ALA A 455 -10.84 -5.75 -16.98
C ALA A 455 -10.15 -5.08 -18.18
N ASP A 456 -9.73 -3.84 -17.98
CA ASP A 456 -8.91 -3.05 -18.91
C ASP A 456 -7.82 -2.35 -18.08
N ASP A 457 -6.56 -2.39 -18.53
CA ASP A 457 -5.39 -1.92 -17.77
C ASP A 457 -5.21 -0.39 -17.79
N ARG A 458 -6.12 0.34 -18.45
CA ARG A 458 -6.28 1.79 -18.32
C ARG A 458 -7.00 2.22 -17.04
N LEU A 459 -7.65 1.29 -16.31
CA LEU A 459 -8.40 1.59 -15.08
C LEU A 459 -8.05 0.63 -13.93
N GLY A 460 -7.86 1.20 -12.74
CA GLY A 460 -7.54 0.48 -11.52
C GLY A 460 -8.72 -0.21 -10.87
N TYR A 461 -8.90 -1.49 -11.18
CA TYR A 461 -9.85 -2.38 -10.51
C TYR A 461 -9.14 -3.60 -9.89
N PHE A 462 -9.61 -4.03 -8.71
CA PHE A 462 -9.32 -5.37 -8.19
C PHE A 462 -9.94 -6.43 -9.08
N LEU A 463 -9.26 -7.57 -9.25
CA LEU A 463 -9.58 -8.54 -10.30
C LEU A 463 -9.90 -9.94 -9.78
N THR A 464 -10.94 -10.54 -10.37
CA THR A 464 -11.14 -11.99 -10.38
C THR A 464 -10.53 -12.56 -11.66
N VAL A 465 -9.61 -13.53 -11.52
CA VAL A 465 -8.76 -14.03 -12.63
C VAL A 465 -8.74 -15.56 -12.65
N ASN A 466 -8.98 -16.15 -13.82
CA ASN A 466 -8.78 -17.59 -14.06
C ASN A 466 -8.11 -17.83 -15.42
N LYS A 467 -7.47 -18.98 -15.59
CA LYS A 467 -6.79 -19.41 -16.83
C LYS A 467 -7.64 -20.43 -17.56
N ASP A 468 -8.02 -20.09 -18.78
CA ASP A 468 -8.87 -20.92 -19.63
C ASP A 468 -8.04 -21.59 -20.74
N TRP A 469 -7.86 -22.90 -20.62
CA TRP A 469 -7.16 -23.73 -21.60
C TRP A 469 -8.03 -24.19 -22.77
N SER A 470 -9.35 -23.96 -22.74
CA SER A 470 -10.28 -24.31 -23.84
C SER A 470 -10.27 -23.28 -24.98
N LYS A 471 -9.70 -22.10 -24.72
CA LYS A 471 -9.40 -21.07 -25.71
C LYS A 471 -8.57 -21.61 -26.88
N LYS A 472 -8.74 -20.99 -28.05
CA LYS A 472 -7.98 -21.35 -29.25
C LYS A 472 -6.48 -21.15 -29.01
N HIS A 473 -5.66 -22.02 -29.59
CA HIS A 473 -4.20 -21.98 -29.51
C HIS A 473 -3.56 -20.66 -30.01
N ASN A 474 -4.32 -19.80 -30.70
CA ASN A 474 -3.88 -18.50 -31.20
C ASN A 474 -4.53 -17.30 -30.48
N GLU A 475 -5.24 -17.50 -29.36
CA GLU A 475 -5.70 -16.39 -28.52
C GLU A 475 -4.50 -15.68 -27.87
N LYS A 476 -4.53 -14.34 -27.82
CA LYS A 476 -3.43 -13.53 -27.24
C LYS A 476 -3.17 -13.82 -25.76
N THR A 477 -4.18 -14.30 -25.03
CA THR A 477 -4.03 -14.65 -23.61
C THR A 477 -5.05 -15.70 -23.19
N LEU A 478 -4.59 -16.71 -22.44
CA LEU A 478 -5.46 -17.74 -21.86
C LEU A 478 -6.24 -17.22 -20.64
N PHE A 479 -5.78 -16.14 -20.00
CA PHE A 479 -6.44 -15.58 -18.82
C PHE A 479 -7.77 -14.90 -19.16
N ASN A 480 -8.79 -15.15 -18.34
CA ASN A 480 -9.94 -14.27 -18.18
C ASN A 480 -9.64 -13.34 -17.00
N ARG A 481 -9.93 -12.06 -17.16
CA ARG A 481 -9.79 -11.04 -16.11
C ARG A 481 -11.10 -10.27 -16.04
N PHE A 482 -11.74 -10.29 -14.87
CA PHE A 482 -12.97 -9.57 -14.60
C PHE A 482 -12.73 -8.60 -13.45
N ILE A 483 -13.33 -7.42 -13.52
CA ILE A 483 -13.31 -6.47 -12.41
C ILE A 483 -14.22 -6.97 -11.29
N ASN A 484 -13.81 -6.73 -10.04
CA ASN A 484 -14.67 -6.94 -8.88
C ASN A 484 -15.65 -5.75 -8.80
N ARG A 485 -16.97 -6.00 -8.77
CA ARG A 485 -18.01 -4.96 -8.67
C ARG A 485 -19.33 -5.49 -8.08
N TRP A 486 -20.18 -4.60 -7.57
CA TRP A 486 -21.54 -4.93 -7.15
C TRP A 486 -22.51 -5.11 -8.34
N ASP A 487 -23.53 -5.97 -8.19
CA ASP A 487 -24.61 -6.15 -9.18
C ASP A 487 -25.69 -5.05 -9.06
N LEU A 488 -25.36 -3.84 -9.49
CA LEU A 488 -26.31 -2.74 -9.58
C LEU A 488 -27.15 -2.82 -10.86
N GLN A 489 -28.47 -2.87 -10.67
CA GLN A 489 -29.45 -2.91 -11.75
C GLN A 489 -30.57 -1.89 -11.47
N LYS A 490 -30.97 -1.13 -12.49
CA LYS A 490 -32.14 -0.24 -12.43
C LYS A 490 -33.41 -1.06 -12.13
N VAL A 491 -34.29 -0.55 -11.28
CA VAL A 491 -35.66 -1.08 -11.09
C VAL A 491 -36.44 -0.98 -12.40
N ASP A 492 -36.40 0.18 -13.05
CA ASP A 492 -36.93 0.39 -14.41
C ASP A 492 -35.77 0.74 -15.37
N PRO A 493 -35.45 -0.14 -16.34
CA PRO A 493 -34.34 0.08 -17.26
C PRO A 493 -34.63 1.13 -18.35
N GLU A 494 -35.89 1.52 -18.59
CA GLU A 494 -36.24 2.53 -19.60
C GLU A 494 -36.12 3.96 -19.06
N LEU A 495 -35.99 4.15 -17.74
CA LEU A 495 -35.74 5.46 -17.13
C LEU A 495 -34.25 5.84 -17.22
N ALA A 496 -33.98 7.10 -17.56
CA ALA A 496 -32.62 7.65 -17.55
C ALA A 496 -31.98 7.60 -16.14
N LEU A 497 -32.77 7.93 -15.11
CA LEU A 497 -32.46 7.77 -13.69
C LEU A 497 -33.50 6.84 -13.06
N SER A 498 -33.06 5.75 -12.43
CA SER A 498 -33.90 4.81 -11.69
C SER A 498 -33.26 4.46 -10.35
N PRO A 499 -34.06 4.24 -9.28
CA PRO A 499 -33.60 3.50 -8.11
C PRO A 499 -33.01 2.13 -8.49
N VAL A 500 -32.11 1.60 -7.67
CA VAL A 500 -31.52 0.27 -7.85
C VAL A 500 -32.37 -0.84 -7.21
N LYS A 501 -32.38 -2.03 -7.82
CA LYS A 501 -33.07 -3.23 -7.28
C LYS A 501 -32.47 -3.71 -5.96
N ARG A 502 -31.15 -3.56 -5.80
CA ARG A 502 -30.36 -3.92 -4.62
C ARG A 502 -29.37 -2.79 -4.34
N PRO A 503 -29.64 -1.90 -3.36
CA PRO A 503 -28.68 -0.88 -2.96
C PRO A 503 -27.55 -1.45 -2.11
N ILE A 504 -26.39 -0.82 -2.18
CA ILE A 504 -25.25 -1.08 -1.30
C ILE A 504 -25.54 -0.38 0.03
N ILE A 505 -26.08 -1.13 0.99
CA ILE A 505 -26.43 -0.60 2.31
C ILE A 505 -25.23 -0.74 3.25
N TRP A 506 -24.80 0.38 3.81
CA TRP A 506 -23.80 0.50 4.86
C TRP A 506 -24.45 0.73 6.21
N TYR A 507 -23.98 0.00 7.22
CA TYR A 507 -24.34 0.21 8.63
C TYR A 507 -23.16 0.89 9.34
N VAL A 508 -23.35 2.14 9.73
CA VAL A 508 -22.40 2.84 10.61
C VAL A 508 -22.57 2.27 12.01
N GLU A 509 -21.54 1.59 12.51
CA GLU A 509 -21.53 0.92 13.82
C GLU A 509 -21.82 1.92 14.95
N LYS A 510 -22.48 1.46 16.02
CA LYS A 510 -22.83 2.33 17.15
C LYS A 510 -21.62 2.87 17.95
N THR A 511 -20.45 2.27 17.74
CA THR A 511 -19.12 2.66 18.27
C THR A 511 -18.64 4.01 17.73
N VAL A 512 -19.01 4.37 16.49
CA VAL A 512 -18.52 5.56 15.78
C VAL A 512 -18.90 6.82 16.57
N PRO A 513 -17.94 7.70 16.96
CA PRO A 513 -18.22 8.87 17.76
C PRO A 513 -19.22 9.82 17.09
N ILE A 514 -20.20 10.31 17.85
CA ILE A 514 -21.34 11.08 17.32
C ILE A 514 -20.91 12.31 16.50
N ARG A 515 -19.82 12.98 16.90
CA ARG A 515 -19.21 14.13 16.20
C ARG A 515 -18.83 13.81 14.74
N TRP A 516 -18.36 12.59 14.48
CA TRP A 516 -17.79 12.18 13.18
C TRP A 516 -18.77 11.47 12.26
N ARG A 517 -19.91 10.98 12.79
CA ARG A 517 -20.96 10.26 12.02
C ARG A 517 -21.44 11.04 10.77
N ARG A 518 -21.44 12.38 10.79
CA ARG A 518 -21.79 13.18 9.60
C ARG A 518 -20.80 12.98 8.45
N TYR A 519 -19.50 13.10 8.74
CA TYR A 519 -18.43 12.99 7.74
C TYR A 519 -18.28 11.56 7.22
N VAL A 520 -18.44 10.56 8.10
CA VAL A 520 -18.53 9.15 7.70
C VAL A 520 -19.69 8.92 6.74
N LYS A 521 -20.90 9.38 7.09
CA LYS A 521 -22.07 9.28 6.21
C LYS A 521 -21.88 10.04 4.89
N GLU A 522 -21.29 11.21 4.93
CA GLU A 522 -21.02 12.03 3.74
C GLU A 522 -19.99 11.39 2.80
N GLY A 523 -18.95 10.75 3.31
CA GLY A 523 -17.96 10.04 2.50
C GLY A 523 -18.54 8.80 1.82
N ILE A 524 -19.32 8.01 2.55
CA ILE A 524 -20.02 6.84 1.99
C ILE A 524 -21.01 7.25 0.89
N LEU A 525 -21.77 8.33 1.10
CA LEU A 525 -22.79 8.78 0.14
C LEU A 525 -22.23 9.58 -1.04
N ASP A 526 -21.00 10.08 -1.00
CA ASP A 526 -20.43 10.92 -2.06
C ASP A 526 -20.38 10.20 -3.42
N TRP A 527 -20.13 8.89 -3.39
CA TRP A 527 -20.12 8.01 -4.56
C TRP A 527 -21.44 7.96 -5.33
N ASN A 528 -22.58 8.33 -4.73
CA ASN A 528 -23.84 8.46 -5.48
C ASN A 528 -23.74 9.49 -6.62
N LYS A 529 -22.88 10.50 -6.52
CA LYS A 529 -22.60 11.46 -7.61
C LYS A 529 -22.04 10.82 -8.89
N ALA A 530 -21.42 9.63 -8.77
CA ALA A 530 -20.97 8.84 -9.91
C ALA A 530 -22.05 7.84 -10.38
N PHE A 531 -22.77 7.21 -9.43
CA PHE A 531 -23.86 6.30 -9.75
C PHE A 531 -25.04 6.98 -10.46
N GLU A 532 -25.36 8.24 -10.11
CA GLU A 532 -26.36 9.06 -10.81
C GLU A 532 -25.97 9.28 -12.28
N LYS A 533 -24.68 9.53 -12.57
CA LYS A 533 -24.15 9.62 -13.95
C LYS A 533 -24.25 8.30 -14.71
N CYS A 534 -24.27 7.17 -14.00
CA CYS A 534 -24.54 5.84 -14.54
C CYS A 534 -26.05 5.52 -14.65
N GLY A 535 -26.94 6.42 -14.24
CA GLY A 535 -28.39 6.24 -14.28
C GLY A 535 -29.03 5.65 -13.01
N PHE A 536 -28.29 5.54 -11.91
CA PHE A 536 -28.75 4.95 -10.66
C PHE A 536 -29.00 6.01 -9.57
N VAL A 537 -30.17 5.95 -8.93
CA VAL A 537 -30.53 6.78 -7.76
C VAL A 537 -30.43 5.93 -6.49
N ASP A 538 -29.94 6.53 -5.39
CA ASP A 538 -29.74 5.89 -4.08
C ASP A 538 -29.03 4.53 -4.15
N ALA A 539 -28.00 4.44 -5.00
CA ALA A 539 -27.20 3.24 -5.23
C ALA A 539 -26.44 2.80 -3.97
N VAL A 540 -25.89 3.76 -3.23
CA VAL A 540 -25.27 3.60 -1.92
C VAL A 540 -26.17 4.23 -0.86
N GLN A 541 -26.43 3.53 0.24
CA GLN A 541 -27.31 3.98 1.32
C GLN A 541 -26.65 3.79 2.68
N VAL A 542 -26.92 4.70 3.63
CA VAL A 542 -26.37 4.65 4.99
C VAL A 542 -27.49 4.48 6.02
N ARG A 543 -27.32 3.52 6.92
CA ARG A 543 -28.09 3.32 8.15
C ARG A 543 -27.17 3.51 9.35
N GLN A 544 -27.72 3.99 10.46
CA GLN A 544 -26.98 4.11 11.73
C GLN A 544 -27.43 2.98 12.65
N GLN A 545 -26.50 2.13 13.10
CA GLN A 545 -26.79 1.19 14.17
C GLN A 545 -26.93 1.93 15.50
N THR A 546 -27.89 1.50 16.33
CA THR A 546 -28.07 1.97 17.70
C THR A 546 -28.29 0.78 18.63
N ASP A 547 -28.59 1.01 19.91
CA ASP A 547 -28.96 -0.05 20.86
C ASP A 547 -30.39 -0.59 20.67
N THR A 548 -31.19 0.01 19.77
CA THR A 548 -32.56 -0.41 19.47
C THR A 548 -32.83 -0.66 17.98
N GLU A 549 -32.16 0.05 17.08
CA GLU A 549 -32.26 -0.13 15.62
C GLU A 549 -31.01 -0.86 15.11
N PHE A 550 -31.22 -1.97 14.39
CA PHE A 550 -30.16 -2.83 13.84
C PHE A 550 -29.22 -3.44 14.91
N ALA A 551 -29.66 -3.50 16.16
CA ALA A 551 -28.90 -4.01 17.30
C ALA A 551 -28.66 -5.54 17.25
N ASP A 552 -29.45 -6.24 16.45
CA ASP A 552 -29.35 -7.68 16.16
C ASP A 552 -28.31 -8.01 15.07
N LEU A 553 -27.98 -7.05 14.19
CA LEU A 553 -27.01 -7.19 13.12
C LEU A 553 -25.57 -7.21 13.67
N HIS A 554 -24.74 -8.12 13.15
CA HIS A 554 -23.36 -8.29 13.62
C HIS A 554 -22.33 -7.89 12.55
N PRO A 555 -21.32 -7.05 12.86
CA PRO A 555 -20.25 -6.64 11.93
C PRO A 555 -19.22 -7.73 11.52
N GLY A 556 -19.65 -8.98 11.46
CA GLY A 556 -18.90 -10.10 10.89
C GLY A 556 -19.79 -11.06 10.09
N ASP A 557 -21.08 -10.74 9.96
CA ASP A 557 -22.09 -11.48 9.20
C ASP A 557 -22.09 -10.94 7.75
N VAL A 558 -21.66 -11.77 6.80
CA VAL A 558 -21.37 -11.44 5.38
C VAL A 558 -22.57 -10.99 4.53
N ARG A 559 -23.66 -10.59 5.18
CA ARG A 559 -24.88 -10.05 4.56
C ARG A 559 -25.02 -8.54 4.74
N TYR A 560 -24.13 -7.90 5.52
CA TYR A 560 -24.27 -6.52 5.95
C TYR A 560 -22.91 -5.79 5.97
N ASN A 561 -22.75 -4.79 5.10
CA ASN A 561 -21.54 -3.97 5.07
C ASN A 561 -21.49 -3.06 6.30
N PHE A 562 -20.46 -3.15 7.14
CA PHE A 562 -20.30 -2.25 8.29
C PHE A 562 -19.15 -1.25 8.12
N PHE A 563 -19.39 -0.01 8.55
CA PHE A 563 -18.33 0.95 8.86
C PHE A 563 -18.10 0.96 10.38
N ARG A 564 -16.87 0.66 10.82
CA ARG A 564 -16.52 0.33 12.20
C ARG A 564 -15.47 1.26 12.77
N TRP A 565 -15.57 1.57 14.07
CA TRP A 565 -14.60 2.41 14.78
C TRP A 565 -13.80 1.56 15.76
N ILE A 566 -12.51 1.39 15.48
CA ILE A 566 -11.60 0.56 16.27
C ILE A 566 -10.65 1.43 17.10
N VAL A 567 -9.96 0.87 18.09
CA VAL A 567 -8.93 1.58 18.86
C VAL A 567 -7.68 0.71 18.93
N SER A 568 -6.63 1.08 18.20
CA SER A 568 -5.43 0.23 18.07
C SER A 568 -4.11 0.91 18.46
N GLY A 569 -4.04 2.24 18.43
CA GLY A 569 -2.82 3.03 18.62
C GLY A 569 -1.93 3.17 17.38
N ARG A 570 -2.35 2.59 16.24
CA ARG A 570 -1.56 2.52 15.00
C ARG A 570 -1.94 3.59 13.97
N ALA A 571 -3.15 4.14 14.07
CA ALA A 571 -3.72 5.13 13.15
C ALA A 571 -3.74 4.61 11.70
N PHE A 572 -4.80 3.88 11.35
CA PHE A 572 -5.02 3.34 9.99
C PHE A 572 -6.51 3.14 9.68
N ALA A 573 -6.82 3.00 8.40
CA ALA A 573 -8.11 2.54 7.90
C ALA A 573 -7.90 1.43 6.86
N MET A 574 -8.94 0.61 6.62
CA MET A 574 -8.99 -0.39 5.53
C MET A 574 -10.44 -0.68 5.14
N GLY A 575 -10.74 -0.75 3.85
CA GLY A 575 -12.01 -1.17 3.24
C GLY A 575 -11.90 -2.41 2.35
N PRO A 576 -11.53 -3.59 2.88
CA PRO A 576 -11.58 -4.85 2.14
C PRO A 576 -12.99 -5.19 1.63
N SER A 577 -13.06 -6.03 0.59
CA SER A 577 -14.32 -6.58 0.08
C SER A 577 -14.20 -8.04 -0.34
N ARG A 578 -15.27 -8.80 -0.14
CA ARG A 578 -15.36 -10.23 -0.44
C ARG A 578 -16.08 -10.44 -1.77
N ALA A 579 -15.29 -10.57 -2.84
CA ALA A 579 -15.80 -10.92 -4.16
C ALA A 579 -16.01 -12.44 -4.33
N ASN A 580 -17.09 -12.81 -5.01
CA ASN A 580 -17.35 -14.16 -5.52
C ASN A 580 -16.21 -14.59 -6.47
N PRO A 581 -15.35 -15.56 -6.11
CA PRO A 581 -14.14 -15.86 -6.87
C PRO A 581 -14.41 -16.58 -8.21
N LEU A 582 -15.67 -16.86 -8.55
CA LEU A 582 -16.08 -17.37 -9.86
C LEU A 582 -16.47 -16.25 -10.83
N THR A 583 -16.92 -15.08 -10.33
CA THR A 583 -17.59 -14.05 -11.14
C THR A 583 -17.06 -12.62 -10.94
N GLY A 584 -16.46 -12.31 -9.80
CA GLY A 584 -16.17 -10.92 -9.41
C GLY A 584 -17.39 -10.12 -8.95
N GLU A 585 -18.55 -10.75 -8.66
CA GLU A 585 -19.63 -10.08 -7.92
C GLU A 585 -19.15 -9.82 -6.49
N ILE A 586 -19.06 -8.55 -6.06
CA ILE A 586 -18.83 -8.21 -4.66
C ILE A 586 -20.09 -8.58 -3.88
N LEU A 587 -19.90 -9.33 -2.79
CA LEU A 587 -20.98 -9.85 -1.95
C LEU A 587 -21.13 -9.05 -0.66
N ASP A 588 -20.01 -8.55 -0.13
CA ASP A 588 -19.83 -8.08 1.23
C ASP A 588 -18.56 -7.21 1.32
N ALA A 589 -18.54 -6.21 2.21
CA ALA A 589 -17.40 -5.34 2.47
C ALA A 589 -17.50 -4.66 3.85
N ASP A 590 -16.44 -4.69 4.65
CA ASP A 590 -16.37 -4.00 5.94
C ASP A 590 -15.25 -2.97 5.91
N ILE A 591 -15.53 -1.76 6.37
CA ILE A 591 -14.53 -0.71 6.57
C ILE A 591 -14.23 -0.60 8.07
N ILE A 592 -12.94 -0.60 8.42
CA ILE A 592 -12.50 -0.23 9.77
C ILE A 592 -11.68 1.05 9.72
N MET A 593 -11.92 1.96 10.67
CA MET A 593 -11.13 3.17 10.88
C MET A 593 -10.69 3.22 12.34
N ASP A 594 -9.39 3.40 12.57
CA ASP A 594 -8.82 3.55 13.90
C ASP A 594 -9.11 4.96 14.44
N ASP A 595 -9.74 5.02 15.62
CA ASP A 595 -9.85 6.20 16.48
C ASP A 595 -8.51 6.94 16.63
N SER A 596 -7.42 6.17 16.58
CA SER A 596 -6.06 6.68 16.64
C SER A 596 -5.68 7.54 15.43
N MET A 597 -6.36 7.47 14.29
CA MET A 597 -6.22 8.47 13.23
C MET A 597 -6.62 9.84 13.78
N VAL A 598 -7.87 9.98 14.23
CA VAL A 598 -8.37 11.23 14.82
C VAL A 598 -7.60 11.64 16.07
N ARG A 599 -7.12 10.69 16.90
CA ARG A 599 -6.24 11.02 18.04
C ARG A 599 -4.87 11.52 17.60
N VAL A 600 -4.19 10.87 16.67
CA VAL A 600 -2.89 11.32 16.16
C VAL A 600 -3.01 12.70 15.53
N TRP A 601 -4.16 13.02 14.91
CA TRP A 601 -4.45 14.34 14.40
C TRP A 601 -4.69 15.33 15.56
N THR A 602 -5.77 15.16 16.34
CA THR A 602 -6.14 16.07 17.46
C THR A 602 -5.08 16.21 18.56
N GLN A 603 -4.34 15.15 18.87
CA GLN A 603 -3.31 15.11 19.92
C GLN A 603 -1.89 15.37 19.38
N ARG A 604 -1.74 15.77 18.10
CA ARG A 604 -0.57 16.49 17.59
C ARG A 604 -0.83 17.99 17.37
N TYR A 605 -2.08 18.46 17.42
CA TYR A 605 -2.43 19.88 17.27
C TYR A 605 -2.12 20.71 18.52
N GLY A 606 -2.42 20.18 19.71
CA GLY A 606 -1.50 20.36 20.82
C GLY A 606 -0.35 19.37 20.62
N ILE A 607 0.92 19.78 20.78
CA ILE A 607 2.09 18.89 20.60
C ILE A 607 2.18 17.82 21.73
N TYR A 608 1.14 17.71 22.57
CA TYR A 608 1.07 16.97 23.82
C TYR A 608 0.05 15.82 23.78
N GLY A 609 0.45 14.72 23.13
CA GLY A 609 -0.31 13.47 23.08
C GLY A 609 0.58 12.24 22.98
N LYS A 610 0.21 11.16 23.67
CA LYS A 610 0.87 9.85 23.56
C LYS A 610 0.27 9.03 22.41
N LYS A 611 1.08 8.13 21.84
CA LYS A 611 0.84 7.29 20.66
C LYS A 611 0.82 8.01 19.29
N ALA A 612 1.86 7.74 18.51
CA ALA A 612 1.78 6.67 17.50
C ALA A 612 3.10 5.89 17.51
N THR A 613 3.07 4.56 17.37
CA THR A 613 4.28 3.74 17.43
C THR A 613 4.82 3.38 16.04
N PHE A 614 6.05 3.77 15.75
CA PHE A 614 6.96 3.08 14.83
C PHE A 614 8.32 2.91 15.51
N TRP A 615 9.08 1.88 15.15
CA TRP A 615 10.34 1.46 15.81
C TRP A 615 11.55 1.74 14.92
N GLU A 616 12.54 2.53 15.37
CA GLU A 616 13.96 2.48 14.93
C GLU A 616 14.95 2.97 16.03
N ASP A 617 15.20 2.11 17.03
CA ASP A 617 16.51 1.70 17.61
C ASP A 617 17.57 2.65 18.24
N GLU A 618 18.81 2.15 18.39
CA GLU A 618 19.66 2.28 19.61
C GLU A 618 20.93 3.16 19.51
N ASP A 619 21.48 3.55 20.68
CA ASP A 619 22.68 4.38 20.89
C ASP A 619 24.00 3.71 20.40
N PRO A 620 24.72 4.30 19.43
CA PRO A 620 25.99 3.76 18.90
C PRO A 620 27.10 3.55 19.94
N THR A 621 27.15 4.37 20.99
CA THR A 621 28.24 4.38 21.99
C THR A 621 28.22 3.12 22.85
N LEU A 622 27.01 2.66 23.20
CA LEU A 622 26.79 1.42 23.92
C LEU A 622 27.14 0.19 23.06
N LEU A 623 26.88 0.27 21.75
CA LEU A 623 27.17 -0.81 20.80
C LEU A 623 28.69 -1.02 20.61
N GLU A 624 29.51 0.04 20.55
CA GLU A 624 30.97 -0.10 20.52
C GLU A 624 31.52 -0.75 21.80
N PHE A 625 30.98 -0.39 22.97
CA PHE A 625 31.40 -0.98 24.26
C PHE A 625 31.04 -2.47 24.36
N LEU A 626 29.81 -2.85 23.98
CA LEU A 626 29.37 -4.25 24.02
C LEU A 626 30.07 -5.13 22.98
N ALA A 627 30.43 -4.57 21.81
CA ALA A 627 31.24 -5.27 20.81
C ALA A 627 32.66 -5.61 21.31
N ALA A 628 33.21 -4.80 22.23
CA ALA A 628 34.50 -5.08 22.87
C ALA A 628 34.41 -6.06 24.05
N HIS A 629 33.22 -6.25 24.64
CA HIS A 629 33.02 -7.01 25.88
C HIS A 629 31.83 -7.99 25.80
N PRO A 630 31.94 -9.11 25.04
CA PRO A 630 30.84 -10.04 24.78
C PRO A 630 30.21 -10.67 26.04
N ASP A 631 30.99 -10.79 27.11
CA ASP A 631 30.57 -11.43 28.38
C ASP A 631 29.45 -10.67 29.12
N TRP A 632 29.16 -9.43 28.69
CA TRP A 632 28.11 -8.56 29.26
C TRP A 632 26.79 -8.61 28.49
N ASN A 633 26.69 -9.40 27.41
CA ASN A 633 25.52 -9.40 26.54
C ASN A 633 24.31 -10.15 27.13
N PHE A 634 23.36 -9.40 27.70
CA PHE A 634 22.04 -9.87 28.08
C PHE A 634 20.96 -9.34 27.10
N GLN A 635 20.25 -10.28 26.45
CA GLN A 635 19.08 -10.12 25.55
C GLN A 635 19.34 -10.07 24.03
N GLU A 636 19.04 -11.18 23.37
CA GLU A 636 19.03 -11.39 21.91
C GLU A 636 17.82 -10.71 21.21
N ARG A 637 17.50 -9.44 21.50
CA ARG A 637 16.18 -8.84 21.12
C ARG A 637 16.13 -7.48 20.40
N THR A 638 17.26 -6.94 19.93
CA THR A 638 17.35 -5.80 18.97
C THR A 638 18.31 -6.09 17.80
N ALA A 639 18.26 -7.32 17.30
CA ALA A 639 19.26 -7.91 16.39
C ALA A 639 19.17 -7.48 14.90
N THR A 640 18.92 -6.20 14.58
CA THR A 640 18.64 -5.81 13.17
C THR A 640 19.12 -4.44 12.68
N LEU A 641 19.30 -3.42 13.52
CA LEU A 641 18.91 -2.06 13.06
C LEU A 641 19.95 -1.02 12.60
N LEU A 642 21.25 -1.32 12.50
CA LEU A 642 22.17 -0.50 11.66
C LEU A 642 22.75 -1.32 10.47
N PRO A 643 22.41 -1.00 9.20
CA PRO A 643 22.80 -1.79 8.02
C PRO A 643 24.31 -1.89 7.74
N GLN A 644 25.15 -1.11 8.42
CA GLN A 644 26.58 -1.00 8.09
C GLN A 644 27.39 -2.26 8.47
N THR A 645 26.91 -3.06 9.44
CA THR A 645 27.60 -4.27 9.93
C THR A 645 27.31 -5.51 9.08
N ALA A 646 26.14 -5.61 8.45
CA ALA A 646 25.81 -6.73 7.54
C ALA A 646 26.73 -6.75 6.30
N ALA A 647 27.06 -5.57 5.77
CA ALA A 647 27.92 -5.38 4.61
C ALA A 647 29.41 -5.71 4.86
N LEU A 648 29.82 -5.98 6.11
CA LEU A 648 31.20 -6.30 6.49
C LEU A 648 31.40 -7.75 6.96
N LEU A 649 30.32 -8.51 7.19
CA LEU A 649 30.38 -9.87 7.75
C LEU A 649 29.81 -10.97 6.83
N ALA A 650 29.28 -10.60 5.66
CA ALA A 650 28.79 -11.53 4.65
C ALA A 650 29.59 -11.43 3.34
N PRO A 651 30.71 -12.19 3.18
CA PRO A 651 31.23 -12.44 1.83
C PRO A 651 30.14 -13.18 1.04
N GLN A 652 29.67 -12.56 -0.06
CA GLN A 652 28.54 -13.03 -0.90
C GLN A 652 27.10 -12.81 -0.36
N LYS A 653 26.80 -11.70 0.34
CA LYS A 653 25.47 -11.06 0.15
C LYS A 653 25.47 -10.25 -1.15
N THR A 654 24.42 -10.32 -1.94
CA THR A 654 24.32 -9.57 -3.21
C THR A 654 23.88 -8.13 -2.98
N TYR A 655 24.32 -7.21 -3.85
CA TYR A 655 23.94 -5.78 -3.79
C TYR A 655 22.41 -5.58 -3.71
N VAL A 656 21.63 -6.45 -4.37
CA VAL A 656 20.17 -6.38 -4.45
C VAL A 656 19.49 -6.67 -3.10
N GLU A 657 20.07 -7.56 -2.27
CA GLU A 657 19.46 -7.95 -0.98
C GLU A 657 19.59 -6.81 0.04
N THR A 658 20.80 -6.29 0.24
CA THR A 658 21.04 -5.13 1.13
C THR A 658 20.27 -3.90 0.64
N LEU A 659 20.14 -3.72 -0.68
CA LEU A 659 19.31 -2.66 -1.25
C LEU A 659 17.84 -2.80 -0.84
N LEU A 660 17.26 -3.99 -0.97
CA LEU A 660 15.86 -4.21 -0.57
C LEU A 660 15.69 -4.01 0.94
N GLU A 661 16.61 -4.52 1.78
CA GLU A 661 16.60 -4.31 3.24
C GLU A 661 16.63 -2.80 3.64
N ASP A 662 17.44 -1.98 2.95
CA ASP A 662 17.57 -0.53 3.19
C ASP A 662 16.33 0.29 2.77
N LEU A 663 15.53 -0.26 1.85
CA LEU A 663 14.34 0.36 1.29
C LEU A 663 13.05 -0.09 1.99
N ASP A 664 13.04 -1.29 2.56
CA ASP A 664 11.93 -1.84 3.34
C ASP A 664 11.65 -0.99 4.59
N ARG A 665 12.72 -0.61 5.30
CA ARG A 665 12.69 0.37 6.39
C ARG A 665 12.09 1.73 6.00
N ARG A 666 12.20 2.10 4.72
CA ARG A 666 11.67 3.35 4.15
C ARG A 666 10.25 3.19 3.59
N SER A 667 9.65 2.01 3.70
CA SER A 667 8.38 1.62 3.07
C SER A 667 8.37 1.78 1.53
N LEU A 668 9.52 1.56 0.87
CA LEU A 668 9.69 1.73 -0.59
C LEU A 668 9.69 0.41 -1.39
N THR A 669 9.45 -0.73 -0.74
CA THR A 669 9.51 -2.09 -1.29
C THR A 669 8.15 -2.78 -1.39
N VAL A 670 7.29 -2.60 -0.39
CA VAL A 670 6.03 -3.34 -0.25
C VAL A 670 4.84 -2.42 -0.55
N PRO A 671 3.88 -2.83 -1.40
CA PRO A 671 2.64 -2.10 -1.62
C PRO A 671 1.70 -2.28 -0.42
N GLN A 672 2.05 -1.67 0.72
CA GLN A 672 1.17 -1.55 1.90
C GLN A 672 0.43 -0.22 1.88
N CYS A 673 -0.78 -0.21 2.45
CA CYS A 673 -1.51 1.02 2.71
C CYS A 673 -0.87 1.80 3.86
N SER A 674 -0.06 2.81 3.50
CA SER A 674 0.58 3.74 4.42
C SER A 674 -0.12 5.11 4.45
N TYR A 675 -1.38 5.18 4.02
CA TYR A 675 -2.12 6.44 3.90
C TYR A 675 -2.21 7.18 5.25
N ALA A 676 -2.55 6.46 6.30
CA ALA A 676 -2.80 7.06 7.60
C ALA A 676 -1.51 7.44 8.36
N GLU A 677 -0.40 6.73 8.10
CA GLU A 677 0.92 7.04 8.66
C GLU A 677 1.52 8.27 7.96
N GLY A 678 1.34 8.39 6.64
CA GLY A 678 1.79 9.56 5.89
C GLY A 678 0.91 10.80 6.07
N ILE A 679 -0.42 10.69 6.09
CA ILE A 679 -1.28 11.83 6.45
C ILE A 679 -1.02 12.27 7.89
N ALA A 680 -0.65 11.37 8.81
CA ALA A 680 -0.19 11.75 10.14
C ALA A 680 1.14 12.54 10.15
N ARG A 681 1.96 12.46 9.10
CA ARG A 681 3.14 13.33 8.90
C ARG A 681 2.74 14.69 8.33
N GLU A 682 1.87 14.73 7.31
CA GLU A 682 1.29 15.98 6.79
C GLU A 682 0.67 16.79 7.93
N LEU A 683 -0.18 16.16 8.72
CA LEU A 683 -0.92 16.82 9.80
C LEU A 683 -0.04 17.23 10.98
N ALA A 684 1.18 16.69 11.10
CA ALA A 684 2.19 17.18 12.05
C ALA A 684 2.91 18.43 11.53
N PHE A 685 3.07 18.55 10.20
CA PHE A 685 3.59 19.75 9.55
C PHE A 685 2.55 20.88 9.54
N ASP A 686 1.29 20.54 9.28
CA ASP A 686 0.16 21.48 9.33
C ASP A 686 -0.05 22.06 10.73
N ALA A 687 0.11 21.23 11.77
CA ALA A 687 0.08 21.67 13.17
C ALA A 687 1.19 22.70 13.46
N ALA A 688 2.40 22.46 12.95
CA ALA A 688 3.52 23.38 13.06
C ALA A 688 3.25 24.71 12.34
N LEU A 689 2.68 24.66 11.14
CA LEU A 689 2.30 25.84 10.37
C LEU A 689 1.19 26.66 11.06
N ALA A 690 0.19 26.00 11.64
CA ALA A 690 -0.88 26.64 12.39
C ALA A 690 -0.37 27.33 13.67
N LYS A 691 0.46 26.64 14.48
CA LYS A 691 1.06 27.24 15.70
C LYS A 691 1.94 28.44 15.36
N ALA A 692 2.75 28.36 14.29
CA ALA A 692 3.56 29.49 13.80
C ALA A 692 2.73 30.66 13.20
N ASN A 693 1.44 30.43 12.91
CA ASN A 693 0.48 31.46 12.52
C ASN A 693 -0.31 32.04 13.71
N GLY A 694 -0.19 31.46 14.91
CA GLY A 694 -0.91 31.88 16.11
C GLY A 694 -2.31 31.29 16.22
N GLU A 695 -2.58 30.15 15.57
CA GLU A 695 -3.80 29.37 15.73
C GLU A 695 -3.63 28.35 16.88
N GLU A 696 -4.51 28.39 17.89
CA GLU A 696 -4.45 27.51 19.07
C GLU A 696 -4.96 26.08 18.78
N ASP A 697 -5.90 25.94 17.85
CA ASP A 697 -6.61 24.70 17.49
C ASP A 697 -6.84 24.69 15.97
N LEU A 698 -6.57 23.58 15.28
CA LEU A 698 -6.97 23.44 13.88
C LEU A 698 -8.50 23.26 13.74
N PRO A 699 -9.15 23.87 12.73
CA PRO A 699 -10.61 23.87 12.62
C PRO A 699 -11.24 22.46 12.59
N GLU A 700 -12.40 22.27 13.24
CA GLU A 700 -13.17 21.01 13.11
C GLU A 700 -13.53 20.69 11.65
N GLU A 701 -13.66 21.72 10.80
CA GLU A 701 -13.88 21.55 9.37
C GLU A 701 -12.69 20.85 8.67
N PHE A 702 -11.46 21.01 9.14
CA PHE A 702 -10.25 20.36 8.60
C PHE A 702 -10.26 18.86 8.87
N LEU A 703 -10.34 18.47 10.15
CA LEU A 703 -10.51 17.07 10.58
C LEU A 703 -11.70 16.41 9.88
N GLY A 704 -12.81 17.14 9.73
CA GLY A 704 -13.99 16.68 9.03
C GLY A 704 -13.77 16.35 7.55
N GLN A 705 -12.99 17.18 6.84
CA GLN A 705 -12.62 16.92 5.44
C GLN A 705 -11.76 15.64 5.33
N ILE A 706 -10.76 15.48 6.20
CA ILE A 706 -9.86 14.32 6.17
C ILE A 706 -10.62 13.02 6.52
N ILE A 707 -11.49 13.05 7.54
CA ILE A 707 -12.39 11.90 7.84
C ILE A 707 -13.25 11.57 6.62
N LYS A 708 -13.80 12.58 5.93
CA LYS A 708 -14.62 12.35 4.74
C LYS A 708 -13.81 11.75 3.60
N GLU A 709 -12.61 12.25 3.32
CA GLU A 709 -11.75 11.77 2.24
C GLU A 709 -11.31 10.33 2.50
N VAL A 710 -10.79 10.01 3.70
CA VAL A 710 -10.45 8.63 4.11
C VAL A 710 -11.64 7.69 3.93
N VAL A 711 -12.82 8.08 4.41
CA VAL A 711 -14.03 7.24 4.25
C VAL A 711 -14.43 7.10 2.78
N SER A 712 -14.21 8.12 1.94
CA SER A 712 -14.46 8.05 0.49
C SER A 712 -13.47 7.09 -0.19
N HIS A 713 -12.19 7.13 0.19
CA HIS A 713 -11.12 6.25 -0.28
C HIS A 713 -11.43 4.78 0.01
N GLU A 714 -11.74 4.44 1.27
CA GLU A 714 -12.05 3.06 1.65
C GLU A 714 -13.32 2.53 0.95
N VAL A 715 -14.36 3.37 0.79
CA VAL A 715 -15.54 2.99 0.00
C VAL A 715 -15.19 2.77 -1.47
N GLY A 716 -14.22 3.48 -2.03
CA GLY A 716 -13.70 3.22 -3.37
C GLY A 716 -13.11 1.81 -3.52
N HIS A 717 -12.33 1.34 -2.54
CA HIS A 717 -11.89 -0.07 -2.48
C HIS A 717 -13.07 -1.04 -2.37
N CYS A 718 -14.06 -0.73 -1.54
CA CYS A 718 -15.29 -1.53 -1.44
C CYS A 718 -16.18 -1.49 -2.69
N LEU A 719 -15.99 -0.53 -3.60
CA LEU A 719 -16.60 -0.47 -4.93
C LEU A 719 -15.74 -1.16 -6.02
N GLY A 720 -14.59 -1.71 -5.64
CA GLY A 720 -13.69 -2.49 -6.48
C GLY A 720 -12.43 -1.77 -6.96
N LEU A 721 -12.20 -0.51 -6.60
CA LEU A 721 -11.11 0.31 -7.14
C LEU A 721 -9.75 0.05 -6.46
N ARG A 722 -8.67 0.08 -7.25
CA ARG A 722 -7.29 0.18 -6.76
C ARG A 722 -6.91 1.64 -6.47
N HIS A 723 -5.81 1.84 -5.74
CA HIS A 723 -5.16 3.14 -5.61
C HIS A 723 -4.82 3.76 -6.97
N ASN A 724 -4.93 5.09 -7.06
CA ASN A 724 -4.48 5.89 -8.20
C ASN A 724 -3.52 6.99 -7.75
N PHE A 725 -2.22 6.68 -7.70
CA PHE A 725 -1.12 7.52 -7.25
C PHE A 725 -0.60 8.52 -8.30
N LYS A 726 -1.39 8.78 -9.34
CA LYS A 726 -1.12 9.76 -10.40
C LYS A 726 -2.24 10.80 -10.51
N ALA A 727 -3.18 10.82 -9.57
CA ALA A 727 -4.34 11.69 -9.61
C ALA A 727 -4.05 13.09 -9.07
N SER A 728 -3.00 13.24 -8.26
CA SER A 728 -2.38 14.52 -7.88
C SER A 728 -2.08 15.43 -9.09
N THR A 729 -1.87 14.86 -10.29
CA THR A 729 -1.58 15.56 -11.55
C THR A 729 -2.78 16.29 -12.20
N TYR A 730 -3.97 16.28 -11.60
CA TYR A 730 -5.17 16.86 -12.22
C TYR A 730 -5.08 18.39 -12.41
N LEU A 731 -4.63 19.11 -11.38
CA LEU A 731 -4.46 20.56 -11.35
C LEU A 731 -2.98 20.97 -11.35
N THR A 732 -2.69 22.23 -11.65
CA THR A 732 -1.44 22.87 -11.20
C THR A 732 -1.59 23.26 -9.72
N LEU A 733 -0.47 23.46 -9.01
CA LEU A 733 -0.51 24.01 -7.65
C LEU A 733 -1.17 25.40 -7.62
N GLU A 734 -0.94 26.23 -8.66
CA GLU A 734 -1.55 27.56 -8.78
C GLU A 734 -3.08 27.45 -8.92
N GLU A 735 -3.60 26.59 -9.81
CA GLU A 735 -5.04 26.35 -9.94
C GLU A 735 -5.65 25.88 -8.61
N ALA A 736 -4.99 24.95 -7.92
CA ALA A 736 -5.50 24.39 -6.66
C ALA A 736 -5.52 25.40 -5.50
N LEU A 737 -4.48 26.23 -5.37
CA LEU A 737 -4.44 27.32 -4.38
C LEU A 737 -5.36 28.49 -4.77
N ALA A 738 -5.58 28.74 -6.06
CA ALA A 738 -6.52 29.73 -6.57
C ALA A 738 -8.00 29.25 -6.51
N HIS A 739 -8.25 27.95 -6.33
CA HIS A 739 -9.57 27.34 -6.20
C HIS A 739 -10.26 27.73 -4.88
N SER A 740 -10.68 29.00 -4.81
CA SER A 740 -11.30 29.59 -3.63
C SER A 740 -12.77 29.17 -3.41
N ASP A 741 -13.31 28.38 -4.33
CA ASP A 741 -14.65 27.79 -4.34
C ASP A 741 -14.66 26.43 -3.63
N ARG A 742 -15.10 26.43 -2.37
CA ARG A 742 -15.19 25.22 -1.54
C ARG A 742 -16.11 24.16 -2.16
N GLY A 743 -15.67 22.91 -2.19
CA GLY A 743 -16.45 21.74 -2.59
C GLY A 743 -16.13 21.17 -3.98
N ALA A 744 -15.16 21.74 -4.71
CA ALA A 744 -14.61 21.14 -5.93
C ALA A 744 -13.62 20.00 -5.62
N ALA A 745 -13.31 19.16 -6.61
CA ALA A 745 -12.20 18.21 -6.54
C ALA A 745 -10.89 18.93 -6.94
N ASN A 746 -9.87 18.87 -6.08
CA ASN A 746 -8.53 19.39 -6.36
C ASN A 746 -7.59 18.33 -6.97
N CYS A 747 -7.77 17.05 -6.64
CA CYS A 747 -7.11 15.91 -7.31
C CYS A 747 -8.07 15.14 -8.22
N GLY A 748 -7.52 14.28 -9.08
CA GLY A 748 -8.27 13.48 -10.04
C GLY A 748 -9.13 12.38 -9.40
N SER A 749 -8.74 11.88 -8.23
CA SER A 749 -9.29 10.69 -7.58
C SER A 749 -9.08 10.73 -6.07
N VAL A 750 -10.07 10.32 -5.29
CA VAL A 750 -9.88 10.07 -3.84
C VAL A 750 -9.02 8.83 -3.57
N MET A 751 -8.71 8.02 -4.59
CA MET A 751 -7.89 6.80 -4.48
C MET A 751 -6.37 7.07 -4.46
N ASP A 752 -5.96 8.34 -4.50
CA ASP A 752 -4.57 8.78 -4.29
C ASP A 752 -4.29 8.95 -2.78
N TYR A 753 -3.03 9.15 -2.39
CA TYR A 753 -2.68 9.67 -1.05
C TYR A 753 -2.37 11.15 -1.19
N ASN A 754 -3.44 11.94 -1.29
CA ASN A 754 -3.36 13.39 -1.46
C ASN A 754 -2.61 14.05 -0.28
N PRO A 755 -1.73 15.03 -0.54
CA PRO A 755 -1.19 15.89 0.52
C PRO A 755 -2.21 16.92 0.98
N THR A 756 -1.91 17.57 2.10
CA THR A 756 -2.69 18.73 2.59
C THR A 756 -2.23 20.02 1.91
N LEU A 757 -3.19 20.80 1.43
CA LEU A 757 -2.94 22.06 0.72
C LEU A 757 -3.10 23.27 1.64
N PHE A 758 -1.98 23.74 2.19
CA PHE A 758 -1.93 24.98 2.96
C PHE A 758 -1.42 26.17 2.13
N SER A 759 -2.12 27.28 2.31
CA SER A 759 -1.82 28.57 1.69
C SER A 759 -0.76 29.33 2.47
N LEU A 760 0.07 30.11 1.77
CA LEU A 760 0.98 31.07 2.40
C LEU A 760 0.18 32.16 3.16
N LYS A 761 0.80 32.74 4.18
CA LYS A 761 0.21 33.61 5.24
C LYS A 761 -0.60 34.85 4.77
N GLU A 762 -0.57 35.17 3.47
CA GLU A 762 -1.29 36.30 2.86
C GLU A 762 -2.41 35.87 1.88
N ALA A 763 -2.56 34.57 1.60
CA ALA A 763 -3.54 34.02 0.67
C ALA A 763 -4.77 33.43 1.40
N LYS A 764 -5.93 33.43 0.71
CA LYS A 764 -7.20 32.91 1.25
C LYS A 764 -7.19 31.38 1.17
N GLN A 765 -7.11 30.72 2.32
CA GLN A 765 -7.16 29.25 2.42
C GLN A 765 -8.39 28.65 1.72
N GLY A 766 -8.13 27.72 0.80
CA GLY A 766 -9.13 26.89 0.11
C GLY A 766 -9.50 25.65 0.91
N ASP A 767 -9.93 24.60 0.20
CA ASP A 767 -10.12 23.28 0.80
C ASP A 767 -8.77 22.57 0.94
N TYR A 768 -8.52 21.99 2.11
CA TYR A 768 -7.21 21.44 2.43
C TYR A 768 -6.96 20.06 1.80
N VAL A 769 -8.02 19.29 1.54
CA VAL A 769 -8.01 17.93 0.96
C VAL A 769 -9.30 17.71 0.13
N MET A 770 -9.47 16.55 -0.54
CA MET A 770 -10.64 16.34 -1.41
C MET A 770 -11.96 16.33 -0.63
N ARG A 771 -12.85 17.29 -0.91
CA ARG A 771 -14.23 17.32 -0.38
C ARG A 771 -15.23 16.44 -1.14
N THR A 772 -14.85 15.93 -2.30
CA THR A 772 -15.72 15.22 -3.25
C THR A 772 -14.88 14.29 -4.11
N ILE A 773 -15.49 13.20 -4.58
CA ILE A 773 -14.87 12.35 -5.61
C ILE A 773 -14.53 13.15 -6.88
N GLY A 774 -13.46 12.76 -7.56
CA GLY A 774 -12.85 13.45 -8.69
C GLY A 774 -13.24 12.95 -10.09
N PRO A 775 -12.67 13.52 -11.17
CA PRO A 775 -12.94 13.12 -12.55
C PRO A 775 -12.61 11.65 -12.85
N TYR A 776 -11.49 11.11 -12.35
CA TYR A 776 -11.13 9.71 -12.52
C TYR A 776 -12.10 8.78 -11.76
N ASP A 777 -12.53 9.14 -10.55
CA ASP A 777 -13.50 8.35 -9.77
C ASP A 777 -14.82 8.20 -10.54
N HIS A 778 -15.30 9.30 -11.13
CA HIS A 778 -16.48 9.27 -12.00
C HIS A 778 -16.28 8.38 -13.23
N TRP A 779 -15.13 8.44 -13.89
CA TRP A 779 -14.81 7.64 -15.08
C TRP A 779 -14.66 6.15 -14.77
N ALA A 780 -14.00 5.81 -13.66
CA ALA A 780 -13.83 4.45 -13.19
C ALA A 780 -15.19 3.82 -12.84
N ILE A 781 -16.04 4.50 -12.06
CA ILE A 781 -17.40 4.03 -11.78
C ILE A 781 -18.26 3.94 -13.05
N GLU A 782 -18.07 4.83 -14.03
CA GLU A 782 -18.73 4.70 -15.33
C GLU A 782 -18.31 3.40 -16.05
N TYR A 783 -17.01 3.12 -16.13
CA TYR A 783 -16.51 1.85 -16.66
C TYR A 783 -17.04 0.65 -15.87
N GLY A 784 -17.02 0.72 -14.53
CA GLY A 784 -17.43 -0.37 -13.66
C GLY A 784 -18.92 -0.69 -13.72
N TYR A 785 -19.78 0.33 -13.78
CA TYR A 785 -21.18 0.19 -13.42
C TYR A 785 -22.18 0.69 -14.49
N ARG A 786 -21.78 1.46 -15.50
CA ARG A 786 -22.72 1.97 -16.50
C ARG A 786 -23.44 0.81 -17.24
N PRO A 787 -24.80 0.80 -17.28
CA PRO A 787 -25.56 -0.17 -18.05
C PRO A 787 -25.36 -0.05 -19.56
N VAL A 788 -25.62 -1.15 -20.29
CA VAL A 788 -25.61 -1.15 -21.77
C VAL A 788 -26.97 -0.65 -22.26
N GLU A 789 -27.02 0.65 -22.57
CA GLU A 789 -28.21 1.37 -23.03
C GLU A 789 -27.94 2.07 -24.38
N LYS A 790 -29.01 2.53 -25.06
CA LYS A 790 -28.88 3.24 -26.35
C LYS A 790 -28.00 4.49 -26.17
N PRO A 791 -27.09 4.80 -27.11
CA PRO A 791 -26.99 4.27 -28.47
C PRO A 791 -26.20 2.96 -28.63
N PHE A 792 -25.60 2.42 -27.56
CA PHE A 792 -24.71 1.25 -27.63
C PHE A 792 -25.50 -0.04 -27.86
N LYS A 793 -25.00 -0.91 -28.75
CA LYS A 793 -25.64 -2.21 -29.07
C LYS A 793 -25.21 -3.35 -28.15
N ASN A 794 -24.05 -3.21 -27.52
CA ASN A 794 -23.40 -4.22 -26.69
C ASN A 794 -22.40 -3.57 -25.72
N GLU A 795 -21.84 -4.38 -24.81
CA GLU A 795 -20.90 -3.90 -23.79
C GLU A 795 -19.54 -3.48 -24.37
N GLU A 796 -19.08 -4.04 -25.49
CA GLU A 796 -17.81 -3.68 -26.14
C GLU A 796 -17.86 -2.26 -26.74
N GLU A 797 -18.97 -1.90 -27.40
CA GLU A 797 -19.22 -0.54 -27.90
C GLU A 797 -19.29 0.49 -26.75
N LEU A 798 -19.96 0.15 -25.64
CA LEU A 798 -20.03 1.00 -24.45
C LEU A 798 -18.64 1.20 -23.83
N LEU A 799 -17.96 0.11 -23.48
CA LEU A 799 -16.69 0.18 -22.75
C LEU A 799 -15.61 0.86 -23.59
N LYS A 800 -15.57 0.65 -24.92
CA LYS A 800 -14.67 1.42 -25.78
C LYS A 800 -14.95 2.92 -25.71
N SER A 801 -16.22 3.36 -25.77
CA SER A 801 -16.57 4.79 -25.69
C SER A 801 -16.22 5.44 -24.34
N ILE A 802 -16.08 4.63 -23.29
CA ILE A 802 -15.60 5.07 -21.98
C ILE A 802 -14.07 5.14 -22.00
N THR A 803 -13.37 4.09 -22.43
CA THR A 803 -11.90 4.02 -22.38
C THR A 803 -11.20 4.89 -23.43
N ASP A 804 -11.89 5.27 -24.50
CA ASP A 804 -11.47 6.25 -25.51
C ASP A 804 -11.14 7.65 -24.93
N ARG A 805 -11.44 7.88 -23.65
CA ARG A 805 -11.10 9.10 -22.89
C ARG A 805 -9.83 9.01 -22.04
N VAL A 806 -9.03 7.94 -22.13
CA VAL A 806 -7.82 7.75 -21.29
C VAL A 806 -6.83 8.95 -21.31
N ALA A 807 -6.82 9.74 -22.38
CA ALA A 807 -6.01 10.94 -22.54
C ALA A 807 -6.64 12.24 -21.99
N ASP A 808 -7.89 12.22 -21.50
CA ASP A 808 -8.58 13.40 -20.96
C ASP A 808 -7.94 13.88 -19.64
N ARG A 809 -7.96 15.20 -19.42
CA ARG A 809 -7.39 15.85 -18.23
C ARG A 809 -8.05 15.31 -16.95
N GLY A 810 -7.22 14.79 -16.03
CA GLY A 810 -7.67 14.24 -14.74
C GLY A 810 -8.03 12.76 -14.76
N LEU A 811 -7.88 12.05 -15.88
CA LEU A 811 -8.13 10.60 -15.99
C LEU A 811 -6.83 9.76 -16.02
N ALA A 812 -5.69 10.35 -15.66
CA ALA A 812 -4.41 9.65 -15.57
C ALA A 812 -4.45 8.57 -14.47
N TYR A 813 -3.76 7.44 -14.70
CA TYR A 813 -3.73 6.30 -13.80
C TYR A 813 -2.32 5.76 -13.59
N GLY A 814 -1.90 5.67 -12.32
CA GLY A 814 -0.72 4.98 -11.84
C GLY A 814 -1.04 4.30 -10.50
N THR A 815 -0.49 3.13 -10.22
CA THR A 815 -0.93 2.28 -9.09
C THR A 815 0.23 1.89 -8.17
N ASP A 816 -0.01 1.05 -7.16
CA ASP A 816 0.95 0.75 -6.08
C ASP A 816 2.36 0.42 -6.58
N GLU A 817 2.46 -0.46 -7.58
CA GLU A 817 3.70 -0.91 -8.21
C GLU A 817 4.43 0.23 -8.96
N ASP A 818 3.72 1.27 -9.41
CA ASP A 818 4.29 2.43 -10.09
C ASP A 818 4.92 3.45 -9.10
N THR A 819 4.60 3.37 -7.80
CA THR A 819 5.16 4.28 -6.77
C THR A 819 6.54 3.89 -6.24
N MET A 820 7.07 2.72 -6.61
CA MET A 820 8.33 2.20 -6.09
C MET A 820 9.55 3.05 -6.49
N PHE A 821 10.65 2.95 -5.73
CA PHE A 821 11.92 3.65 -6.00
C PHE A 821 12.52 3.31 -7.38
N PHE A 822 12.31 2.08 -7.88
CA PHE A 822 12.77 1.65 -9.20
C PHE A 822 11.86 2.12 -10.32
N SER A 823 10.59 2.46 -10.02
CA SER A 823 9.59 2.79 -11.03
C SER A 823 9.91 4.15 -11.67
N PRO A 824 9.68 4.29 -13.00
CA PRO A 824 10.32 5.36 -13.76
C PRO A 824 9.57 6.70 -13.74
N ASP A 825 8.31 6.73 -13.31
CA ASP A 825 7.45 7.89 -13.46
C ASP A 825 7.62 8.90 -12.31
N PRO A 826 8.12 10.13 -12.57
CA PRO A 826 8.24 11.16 -11.55
C PRO A 826 6.88 11.79 -11.16
N LEU A 827 5.80 11.48 -11.88
CA LEU A 827 4.44 11.94 -11.61
C LEU A 827 3.56 10.84 -10.97
N CYS A 828 4.18 9.80 -10.39
CA CYS A 828 3.48 8.75 -9.66
C CYS A 828 4.13 8.57 -8.28
N ASN A 829 3.55 9.24 -7.27
CA ASN A 829 4.12 9.33 -5.92
C ASN A 829 3.00 9.23 -4.86
N ARG A 830 3.34 9.46 -3.59
CA ARG A 830 2.39 9.61 -2.49
C ARG A 830 2.67 10.95 -1.82
N TYR A 831 1.65 11.75 -1.53
CA TYR A 831 1.76 13.11 -0.96
C TYR A 831 2.50 14.14 -1.83
N ASP A 832 2.53 13.95 -3.15
CA ASP A 832 2.93 15.00 -4.10
C ASP A 832 1.70 15.79 -4.60
N PHE A 833 1.93 16.94 -5.23
CA PHE A 833 0.84 17.69 -5.85
C PHE A 833 1.20 18.27 -7.21
N GLY A 834 0.24 18.15 -8.12
CA GLY A 834 0.13 18.93 -9.33
C GLY A 834 0.85 18.36 -10.56
N THR A 835 0.62 19.00 -11.71
CA THR A 835 1.32 18.69 -12.96
C THR A 835 2.85 18.92 -12.90
N ASP A 836 3.33 19.63 -11.87
CA ASP A 836 4.74 19.86 -11.59
C ASP A 836 5.03 19.66 -10.07
N PRO A 837 5.41 18.43 -9.65
CA PRO A 837 5.83 18.16 -8.28
C PRO A 837 7.06 18.95 -7.79
N THR A 838 7.87 19.53 -8.68
CA THR A 838 8.98 20.44 -8.30
C THR A 838 8.47 21.81 -7.88
N ALA A 839 7.37 22.29 -8.47
CA ALA A 839 6.68 23.49 -7.98
C ALA A 839 6.10 23.27 -6.57
N TYR A 840 5.50 22.10 -6.33
CA TYR A 840 5.03 21.69 -5.00
C TYR A 840 6.17 21.54 -3.98
N ALA A 841 7.24 20.83 -4.33
CA ALA A 841 8.42 20.70 -3.46
C ALA A 841 9.02 22.07 -3.11
N ARG A 842 9.14 22.98 -4.08
CA ARG A 842 9.62 24.35 -3.83
C ARG A 842 8.73 25.12 -2.85
N HIS A 843 7.40 24.99 -2.95
CA HIS A 843 6.43 25.60 -2.02
C HIS A 843 6.60 25.06 -0.59
N GLN A 844 6.63 23.73 -0.42
CA GLN A 844 6.79 23.11 0.89
C GLN A 844 8.17 23.37 1.52
N MET A 845 9.25 23.33 0.74
CA MET A 845 10.60 23.69 1.21
C MET A 845 10.68 25.17 1.63
N THR A 846 9.97 26.07 0.94
CA THR A 846 9.85 27.49 1.33
C THR A 846 9.09 27.66 2.64
N LEU A 847 8.00 26.91 2.85
CA LEU A 847 7.27 26.88 4.13
C LEU A 847 8.15 26.34 5.26
N VAL A 848 8.90 25.26 5.04
CA VAL A 848 9.87 24.73 6.01
C VAL A 848 10.92 25.77 6.38
N GLU A 849 11.47 26.51 5.41
CA GLU A 849 12.46 27.56 5.67
C GLU A 849 11.86 28.69 6.54
N GLN A 850 10.64 29.14 6.24
CA GLN A 850 9.92 30.13 7.08
C GLN A 850 9.63 29.63 8.50
N LEU A 851 9.37 28.34 8.67
CA LEU A 851 9.09 27.73 9.99
C LEU A 851 10.35 27.50 10.83
N ARG A 852 11.55 27.45 10.23
CA ARG A 852 12.81 27.37 10.98
C ARG A 852 13.15 28.68 11.70
N ASP A 853 12.70 29.83 11.19
CA ASP A 853 12.86 31.12 11.84
C ASP A 853 12.05 31.19 13.15
N GLY A 854 12.72 31.61 14.23
CA GLY A 854 12.10 31.68 15.56
C GLY A 854 11.63 30.34 16.14
N LEU A 855 12.06 29.20 15.60
CA LEU A 855 11.52 27.87 15.94
C LEU A 855 11.48 27.54 17.44
N THR A 856 12.44 28.02 18.24
CA THR A 856 12.39 27.84 19.70
C THR A 856 11.24 28.62 20.35
N ASP A 857 10.94 29.81 19.85
CA ASP A 857 10.07 30.78 20.52
C ASP A 857 8.58 30.52 20.25
N TRP A 858 8.26 29.78 19.18
CA TRP A 858 6.87 29.40 18.84
C TRP A 858 6.55 27.92 19.02
N ALA A 859 7.52 27.00 18.93
CA ALA A 859 7.23 25.57 19.05
C ALA A 859 6.97 25.13 20.50
N VAL A 860 7.69 25.71 21.48
CA VAL A 860 7.70 25.28 22.89
C VAL A 860 7.48 26.48 23.83
N GLU A 861 6.66 26.29 24.87
CA GLU A 861 6.20 27.36 25.78
C GLU A 861 6.89 27.33 27.16
N ASP A 862 6.63 28.34 27.99
CA ASP A 862 7.24 28.46 29.33
C ASP A 862 6.81 27.30 30.26
N GLY A 863 7.78 26.45 30.63
CA GLY A 863 7.58 25.27 31.47
C GLY A 863 7.34 23.96 30.69
N GLU A 864 7.36 24.02 29.36
CA GLU A 864 7.24 22.85 28.49
C GLU A 864 8.57 22.07 28.31
N SER A 865 8.48 20.89 27.69
CA SER A 865 9.64 20.04 27.38
C SER A 865 10.24 20.32 26.02
N TYR A 866 11.55 20.58 25.99
CA TYR A 866 12.37 20.71 24.78
C TYR A 866 12.33 19.50 23.83
N TYR A 867 11.86 18.33 24.27
CA TYR A 867 11.58 17.20 23.39
C TYR A 867 10.55 17.55 22.28
N GLN A 868 9.63 18.47 22.53
CA GLN A 868 8.71 18.92 21.47
C GLN A 868 9.40 19.77 20.42
N LEU A 869 10.39 20.58 20.80
CA LEU A 869 11.24 21.31 19.86
C LEU A 869 12.05 20.33 18.98
N ARG A 870 12.59 19.25 19.57
CA ARG A 870 13.21 18.12 18.85
C ARG A 870 12.24 17.47 17.85
N ARG A 871 10.97 17.24 18.23
CA ARG A 871 9.95 16.67 17.33
C ARG A 871 9.57 17.58 16.18
N THR A 872 9.25 18.85 16.45
CA THR A 872 8.87 19.81 15.39
C THR A 872 10.03 20.02 14.42
N PHE A 873 11.26 20.10 14.91
CA PHE A 873 12.46 20.15 14.07
C PHE A 873 12.61 18.90 13.19
N ASN A 874 12.39 17.70 13.75
CA ASN A 874 12.39 16.45 12.98
C ASN A 874 11.31 16.43 11.90
N THR A 875 10.07 16.88 12.18
CA THR A 875 9.01 17.02 11.17
C THR A 875 9.46 17.95 10.03
N LEU A 876 9.94 19.15 10.34
CA LEU A 876 10.41 20.12 9.33
C LEU A 876 11.54 19.58 8.46
N LEU A 877 12.52 18.86 9.04
CA LEU A 877 13.59 18.22 8.27
C LEU A 877 13.08 17.04 7.41
N SER A 878 12.10 16.30 7.90
CA SER A 878 11.55 15.13 7.21
C SER A 878 10.72 15.53 5.98
N THR A 879 9.90 16.58 6.10
CA THR A 879 9.18 17.20 4.98
C THR A 879 10.16 17.67 3.91
N TYR A 880 11.12 18.54 4.26
CA TYR A 880 12.16 19.04 3.34
C TYR A 880 12.93 17.92 2.61
N GLY A 881 13.25 16.84 3.33
CA GLY A 881 13.96 15.70 2.78
C GLY A 881 13.12 14.83 1.84
N ARG A 882 11.83 14.65 2.14
CA ARG A 882 10.87 13.96 1.26
C ARG A 882 10.65 14.75 -0.02
N ASP A 883 10.42 16.06 0.09
CA ASP A 883 10.00 16.86 -1.04
C ASP A 883 11.11 16.95 -2.11
N ALA A 884 12.37 16.90 -1.66
CA ALA A 884 13.53 16.73 -2.53
C ALA A 884 13.59 15.37 -3.26
N THR A 885 13.02 14.27 -2.73
CA THR A 885 13.01 12.98 -3.47
C THR A 885 12.02 12.96 -4.63
N TYR A 886 10.91 13.72 -4.56
CA TYR A 886 10.01 13.91 -5.71
C TYR A 886 10.75 14.56 -6.89
N VAL A 887 11.53 15.62 -6.63
CA VAL A 887 12.35 16.27 -7.66
C VAL A 887 13.43 15.33 -8.18
N ALA A 888 14.09 14.57 -7.30
CA ALA A 888 15.13 13.64 -7.70
C ALA A 888 14.65 12.53 -8.67
N ARG A 889 13.37 12.13 -8.63
CA ARG A 889 12.78 11.13 -9.55
C ARG A 889 12.73 11.58 -11.02
N PHE A 890 12.82 12.88 -11.32
CA PHE A 890 12.89 13.36 -12.71
C PHE A 890 14.20 12.96 -13.41
N VAL A 891 15.31 12.80 -12.68
CA VAL A 891 16.59 12.39 -13.26
C VAL A 891 16.53 10.91 -13.64
N GLY A 892 16.74 10.64 -14.93
CA GLY A 892 16.47 9.34 -15.54
C GLY A 892 14.99 8.95 -15.57
N GLY A 893 14.06 9.88 -15.32
CA GLY A 893 12.62 9.59 -15.30
C GLY A 893 12.04 9.31 -16.70
N MET A 894 10.91 8.60 -16.74
CA MET A 894 10.09 8.39 -17.93
C MET A 894 8.61 8.41 -17.53
N TYR A 895 7.81 9.28 -18.14
CA TYR A 895 6.37 9.29 -17.95
C TYR A 895 5.77 7.99 -18.50
N VAL A 896 4.92 7.34 -17.71
CA VAL A 896 4.21 6.11 -18.07
C VAL A 896 2.75 6.43 -18.36
N ASN A 897 2.29 6.03 -19.54
CA ASN A 897 0.90 6.20 -19.98
C ASN A 897 0.28 4.82 -20.25
N ARG A 898 -1.00 4.66 -19.93
CA ARG A 898 -1.73 3.38 -20.10
C ARG A 898 -2.45 3.27 -21.45
N ASP A 899 -2.39 4.33 -22.25
CA ASP A 899 -3.07 4.52 -23.53
C ASP A 899 -2.84 3.34 -24.50
N HIS A 900 -3.90 2.85 -25.14
CA HIS A 900 -3.82 1.77 -26.12
C HIS A 900 -3.61 2.32 -27.53
N LYS A 901 -3.07 1.47 -28.41
CA LYS A 901 -2.84 1.84 -29.81
C LYS A 901 -4.17 2.18 -30.52
N ALA A 902 -4.24 3.42 -31.01
CA ALA A 902 -5.41 4.02 -31.67
C ALA A 902 -6.58 4.39 -30.75
N ASP A 903 -6.33 4.60 -29.46
CA ASP A 903 -7.19 5.47 -28.65
C ASP A 903 -7.12 6.92 -29.17
N PRO A 904 -8.19 7.73 -29.01
CA PRO A 904 -8.15 9.16 -29.29
C PRO A 904 -7.07 9.89 -28.46
N ASN A 905 -6.30 10.75 -29.12
CA ASN A 905 -5.21 11.53 -28.49
C ASN A 905 -4.16 10.69 -27.74
N ALA A 906 -4.03 9.39 -28.06
CA ALA A 906 -3.13 8.46 -27.37
C ALA A 906 -1.69 8.99 -27.26
N ARG A 907 -1.22 9.11 -26.01
CA ARG A 907 0.17 9.38 -25.66
C ARG A 907 1.04 8.15 -25.95
N SER A 908 2.36 8.31 -25.98
CA SER A 908 3.23 7.14 -26.04
C SER A 908 3.22 6.43 -24.67
N PRO A 909 3.17 5.09 -24.59
CA PRO A 909 3.16 4.38 -23.30
C PRO A 909 4.36 4.69 -22.41
N PHE A 910 5.47 5.13 -23.02
CA PHE A 910 6.67 5.62 -22.37
C PHE A 910 7.13 6.90 -23.06
N GLU A 911 7.36 7.95 -22.29
CA GLU A 911 7.92 9.23 -22.77
C GLU A 911 9.07 9.64 -21.84
N VAL A 912 10.30 9.70 -22.36
CA VAL A 912 11.48 10.05 -21.56
C VAL A 912 11.35 11.49 -21.06
N VAL A 913 11.64 11.74 -19.77
CA VAL A 913 11.66 13.10 -19.23
C VAL A 913 12.66 13.94 -20.04
N PRO A 914 12.26 15.10 -20.62
CA PRO A 914 13.15 15.90 -21.47
C PRO A 914 14.48 16.24 -20.77
N ALA A 915 15.60 16.14 -21.50
CA ALA A 915 16.93 16.28 -20.92
C ALA A 915 17.13 17.60 -20.14
N ALA A 916 16.57 18.71 -20.64
CA ALA A 916 16.53 20.00 -19.93
C ALA A 916 15.86 19.92 -18.55
N ARG A 917 14.77 19.15 -18.41
CA ARG A 917 14.07 18.95 -17.12
C ARG A 917 14.83 18.01 -16.18
N GLN A 918 15.57 17.04 -16.71
CA GLN A 918 16.49 16.23 -15.90
C GLN A 918 17.62 17.10 -15.33
N ARG A 919 18.17 18.03 -16.13
CA ARG A 919 19.17 19.00 -15.68
C ARG A 919 18.62 19.97 -14.64
N GLU A 920 17.42 20.52 -14.84
CA GLU A 920 16.72 21.37 -13.86
C GLU A 920 16.56 20.66 -12.51
N ALA A 921 16.15 19.39 -12.51
CA ALA A 921 16.00 18.59 -11.29
C ALA A 921 17.35 18.33 -10.58
N LEU A 922 18.41 18.05 -11.34
CA LEU A 922 19.76 17.86 -10.79
C LEU A 922 20.33 19.17 -10.21
N GLU A 923 20.10 20.30 -10.88
CA GLU A 923 20.50 21.63 -10.44
C GLU A 923 19.74 22.03 -9.15
N PHE A 924 18.42 21.80 -9.11
CA PHE A 924 17.59 22.03 -7.92
C PHE A 924 18.11 21.26 -6.69
N ILE A 925 18.42 19.97 -6.84
CA ILE A 925 18.95 19.15 -5.74
C ILE A 925 20.38 19.58 -5.38
N SER A 926 21.17 20.04 -6.35
CA SER A 926 22.52 20.57 -6.08
C SER A 926 22.48 21.87 -5.26
N GLU A 927 21.55 22.79 -5.58
CA GLU A 927 21.37 24.05 -4.83
C GLU A 927 20.71 23.82 -3.47
N HIS A 928 19.57 23.12 -3.42
CA HIS A 928 18.71 23.06 -2.23
C HIS A 928 19.01 21.89 -1.28
N LEU A 929 19.78 20.87 -1.69
CA LEU A 929 20.05 19.69 -0.85
C LEU A 929 21.54 19.36 -0.67
N PHE A 930 22.34 19.47 -1.74
CA PHE A 930 23.77 19.18 -1.67
C PHE A 930 24.62 20.40 -1.25
N SER A 931 24.08 21.61 -1.33
CA SER A 931 24.76 22.83 -0.88
C SER A 931 24.85 22.94 0.65
N ASP A 932 25.94 23.53 1.13
CA ASP A 932 26.16 23.91 2.53
C ASP A 932 25.19 24.99 3.05
N LYS A 933 24.39 25.61 2.17
CA LYS A 933 23.38 26.60 2.54
C LYS A 933 22.21 25.97 3.32
N ALA A 934 21.77 24.78 2.91
CA ALA A 934 20.55 24.13 3.43
C ALA A 934 20.68 23.58 4.87
N TRP A 935 21.93 23.42 5.36
CA TRP A 935 22.27 22.71 6.60
C TRP A 935 22.83 23.63 7.68
N ARG A 936 22.39 24.89 7.68
CA ARG A 936 22.81 25.93 8.64
C ARG A 936 21.80 26.02 9.77
N PHE A 937 22.23 25.68 10.98
CA PHE A 937 21.40 25.65 12.18
C PHE A 937 22.05 26.51 13.28
N PRO A 938 21.31 27.35 14.01
CA PRO A 938 21.86 28.08 15.15
C PRO A 938 22.37 27.10 16.23
N PRO A 939 23.57 27.27 16.79
CA PRO A 939 24.05 26.44 17.90
C PRO A 939 23.10 26.47 19.11
N GLU A 940 22.45 27.61 19.34
CA GLU A 940 21.43 27.78 20.39
C GLU A 940 20.15 26.96 20.15
N LEU A 941 19.83 26.62 18.89
CA LEU A 941 18.74 25.70 18.57
C LEU A 941 19.19 24.26 18.82
N LEU A 942 20.35 23.86 18.29
CA LEU A 942 20.87 22.49 18.43
C LEU A 942 21.03 22.08 19.90
N ASN A 943 21.54 22.97 20.74
CA ASN A 943 21.66 22.75 22.20
C ASN A 943 20.31 22.65 22.95
N LYS A 944 19.18 22.86 22.27
CA LYS A 944 17.82 22.72 22.79
C LYS A 944 17.06 21.53 22.16
N LEU A 945 17.66 20.73 21.29
CA LEU A 945 17.05 19.53 20.68
C LEU A 945 17.14 18.29 21.58
N ALA A 946 16.89 18.47 22.87
CA ALA A 946 17.05 17.43 23.89
C ALA A 946 16.09 16.24 23.66
N ALA A 947 16.63 15.04 23.79
CA ALA A 947 15.84 13.81 23.89
C ALA A 947 14.79 13.86 24.99
N GLY A 948 13.71 13.10 24.80
CA GLY A 948 12.83 12.74 25.90
C GLY A 948 13.47 11.64 26.74
N ARG A 949 12.93 11.38 27.95
CA ARG A 949 13.33 10.23 28.78
C ARG A 949 12.16 9.53 29.50
N PHE A 950 10.92 9.77 29.08
CA PHE A 950 9.81 8.94 29.57
C PHE A 950 9.88 7.56 28.94
N SER A 951 10.15 6.54 29.75
CA SER A 951 10.06 5.13 29.34
C SER A 951 8.86 4.46 30.01
N HIS A 952 7.93 3.97 29.19
CA HIS A 952 6.81 3.12 29.57
C HIS A 952 6.28 2.43 28.30
N TRP A 953 5.28 1.55 28.43
CA TRP A 953 4.67 0.77 27.34
C TRP A 953 3.97 1.58 26.24
N ASP A 954 4.18 2.90 26.18
CA ASP A 954 3.37 3.85 25.42
C ASP A 954 4.08 5.17 25.09
N SER A 955 5.42 5.17 25.09
CA SER A 955 6.22 6.37 24.92
C SER A 955 7.04 6.29 23.64
N ASP A 956 6.85 7.28 22.77
CA ASP A 956 7.75 7.62 21.66
C ASP A 956 8.90 8.52 22.13
N GLN A 957 8.93 8.89 23.41
CA GLN A 957 9.88 9.85 23.97
C GLN A 957 11.15 9.24 24.54
N PHE A 958 11.37 7.93 24.41
CA PHE A 958 12.62 7.32 24.89
C PHE A 958 13.62 7.18 23.73
N ASP A 959 14.19 8.31 23.29
CA ASP A 959 15.45 8.26 22.55
C ASP A 959 16.52 7.65 23.48
N LEU A 960 17.42 6.81 22.95
CA LEU A 960 18.55 6.27 23.73
C LEU A 960 19.71 7.27 23.79
N GLU A 961 20.09 7.83 22.64
CA GLU A 961 20.94 9.02 22.47
C GLU A 961 20.26 10.27 23.06
N VAL A 962 20.98 11.12 23.82
CA VAL A 962 20.42 12.34 24.45
C VAL A 962 20.49 13.54 23.50
N GLU A 963 21.66 13.65 22.88
CA GLU A 963 22.03 14.60 21.86
C GLU A 963 21.21 14.39 20.58
N PHE A 964 21.32 15.33 19.65
CA PHE A 964 20.62 15.26 18.38
C PHE A 964 21.60 14.84 17.27
N PRO A 965 21.39 13.70 16.58
CA PRO A 965 22.28 13.19 15.55
C PRO A 965 22.14 14.00 14.25
N ILE A 966 22.58 15.27 14.28
CA ILE A 966 22.39 16.21 13.18
C ILE A 966 23.13 15.75 11.92
N HIS A 967 24.35 15.23 12.07
CA HIS A 967 25.15 14.74 10.95
C HIS A 967 24.52 13.50 10.29
N GLU A 968 23.99 12.57 11.07
CA GLU A 968 23.32 11.38 10.51
C GLU A 968 21.97 11.73 9.88
N THR A 969 21.20 12.62 10.52
CA THR A 969 19.91 13.10 10.01
C THR A 969 20.07 13.79 8.66
N VAL A 970 21.04 14.70 8.54
CA VAL A 970 21.37 15.36 7.27
C VAL A 970 21.90 14.37 6.24
N ALA A 971 22.83 13.48 6.62
CA ALA A 971 23.39 12.48 5.70
C ALA A 971 22.33 11.49 5.18
N ARG A 972 21.35 11.10 6.01
CA ARG A 972 20.22 10.25 5.63
C ARG A 972 19.32 10.94 4.59
N ILE A 973 19.01 12.21 4.79
CA ILE A 973 18.22 13.01 3.85
C ILE A 973 18.96 13.17 2.51
N GLN A 974 20.22 13.61 2.55
CA GLN A 974 21.05 13.79 1.35
C GLN A 974 21.25 12.47 0.58
N TYR A 975 21.43 11.35 1.29
CA TYR A 975 21.52 10.03 0.68
C TYR A 975 20.24 9.62 -0.05
N GLY A 976 19.06 10.09 0.35
CA GLY A 976 17.80 9.80 -0.34
C GLY A 976 17.81 10.22 -1.81
N ALA A 977 18.09 11.49 -2.09
CA ALA A 977 18.16 12.00 -3.47
C ALA A 977 19.38 11.44 -4.23
N LEU A 978 20.54 11.35 -3.57
CA LEU A 978 21.76 10.79 -4.19
C LEU A 978 21.59 9.32 -4.60
N PHE A 979 20.90 8.52 -3.78
CA PHE A 979 20.53 7.16 -4.11
C PHE A 979 19.52 7.09 -5.26
N GLN A 980 18.54 8.01 -5.31
CA GLN A 980 17.62 8.09 -6.44
C GLN A 980 18.34 8.33 -7.78
N PHE A 981 19.44 9.10 -7.78
CA PHE A 981 20.27 9.28 -8.98
C PHE A 981 21.13 8.07 -9.33
N MET A 982 21.74 7.42 -8.34
CA MET A 982 22.84 6.46 -8.55
C MET A 982 22.44 4.97 -8.44
N ASN A 983 21.17 4.65 -8.15
CA ASN A 983 20.74 3.24 -8.09
C ASN A 983 20.83 2.55 -9.47
N PRO A 984 21.05 1.22 -9.54
CA PRO A 984 21.28 0.54 -10.82
C PRO A 984 20.13 0.66 -11.81
N TRP A 985 18.88 0.73 -11.34
CA TRP A 985 17.72 0.91 -12.22
C TRP A 985 17.75 2.26 -12.92
N THR A 986 18.12 3.33 -12.21
CA THR A 986 18.20 4.69 -12.76
C THR A 986 19.45 4.88 -13.62
N VAL A 987 20.61 4.38 -13.17
CA VAL A 987 21.87 4.36 -13.95
C VAL A 987 21.68 3.61 -15.29
N LYS A 988 21.08 2.41 -15.24
CA LYS A 988 20.76 1.65 -16.46
C LYS A 988 19.72 2.37 -17.31
N ARG A 989 18.66 2.92 -16.72
CA ARG A 989 17.60 3.63 -17.46
C ARG A 989 18.16 4.83 -18.21
N ILE A 990 19.04 5.64 -17.61
CA ILE A 990 19.72 6.76 -18.27
C ILE A 990 20.61 6.28 -19.43
N TYR A 991 21.24 5.12 -19.31
CA TYR A 991 21.96 4.48 -20.42
C TYR A 991 21.00 4.07 -21.56
N ASP A 992 19.94 3.32 -21.24
CA ASP A 992 18.96 2.81 -22.21
C ASP A 992 18.09 3.90 -22.86
N THR A 993 17.84 5.04 -22.18
CA THR A 993 17.02 6.15 -22.72
C THR A 993 17.76 7.06 -23.70
N GLN A 994 19.10 7.05 -23.73
CA GLN A 994 19.85 7.79 -24.76
C GLN A 994 19.49 7.30 -26.17
N MET A 995 19.20 6.02 -26.33
CA MET A 995 18.74 5.41 -27.59
C MET A 995 17.27 5.76 -27.96
N GLN A 996 16.55 6.46 -27.08
CA GLN A 996 15.15 6.87 -27.26
C GLN A 996 15.00 8.38 -27.52
N CYS A 997 16.06 9.16 -27.30
CA CYS A 997 16.08 10.62 -27.49
C CYS A 997 16.46 10.97 -28.94
N VAL A 998 15.82 11.99 -29.51
CA VAL A 998 16.01 12.37 -30.94
C VAL A 998 16.92 13.58 -31.14
N GLU A 999 16.93 14.53 -30.20
CA GLU A 999 17.68 15.80 -30.34
C GLU A 999 18.71 15.99 -29.22
N ASP A 1000 18.27 15.96 -27.96
CA ASP A 1000 19.08 16.15 -26.76
C ASP A 1000 18.77 15.02 -25.76
N ALA A 1001 19.83 14.46 -25.17
CA ALA A 1001 19.76 13.32 -24.27
C ALA A 1001 20.58 13.63 -23.01
N PHE A 1002 19.97 13.45 -21.84
CA PHE A 1002 20.71 13.46 -20.59
C PHE A 1002 21.51 12.15 -20.49
N THR A 1003 22.84 12.24 -20.40
CA THR A 1003 23.72 11.06 -20.53
C THR A 1003 24.23 10.57 -19.18
N LEU A 1004 24.63 9.29 -19.11
CA LEU A 1004 25.23 8.74 -17.90
C LEU A 1004 26.59 9.41 -17.56
N SER A 1005 27.35 9.82 -18.59
CA SER A 1005 28.58 10.59 -18.41
C SER A 1005 28.30 11.99 -17.85
N GLU A 1006 27.23 12.64 -18.33
CA GLU A 1006 26.75 13.91 -17.79
C GLU A 1006 26.37 13.78 -16.32
N LEU A 1007 25.58 12.76 -15.94
CA LEU A 1007 25.19 12.53 -14.54
C LEU A 1007 26.41 12.34 -13.63
N MET A 1008 27.30 11.41 -13.97
CA MET A 1008 28.46 11.08 -13.12
C MET A 1008 29.41 12.26 -13.00
N GLY A 1009 29.72 12.93 -14.11
CA GLY A 1009 30.54 14.14 -14.14
C GLY A 1009 29.92 15.30 -13.35
N LYS A 1010 28.60 15.49 -13.44
CA LYS A 1010 27.90 16.55 -12.68
C LYS A 1010 27.82 16.26 -11.19
N LEU A 1011 27.50 15.04 -10.79
CA LEU A 1011 27.54 14.65 -9.37
C LEU A 1011 28.95 14.82 -8.80
N ALA A 1012 30.00 14.47 -9.54
CA ALA A 1012 31.38 14.74 -9.14
C ALA A 1012 31.65 16.26 -9.01
N GLN A 1013 31.25 17.05 -10.01
CA GLN A 1013 31.44 18.50 -10.01
C GLN A 1013 30.77 19.20 -8.82
N GLU A 1014 29.49 18.93 -8.57
CA GLU A 1014 28.72 19.68 -7.56
C GLU A 1014 28.92 19.16 -6.12
N ILE A 1015 29.24 17.87 -5.94
CA ILE A 1015 29.51 17.27 -4.62
C ILE A 1015 30.95 17.53 -4.12
N TRP A 1016 31.91 17.73 -5.03
CA TRP A 1016 33.31 18.05 -4.71
C TRP A 1016 33.73 19.45 -5.17
N SER A 1017 32.75 20.36 -5.33
CA SER A 1017 32.94 21.69 -5.94
C SER A 1017 34.01 22.54 -5.25
N GLU A 1018 34.24 22.36 -3.94
CA GLU A 1018 35.26 23.05 -3.16
C GLU A 1018 36.69 22.80 -3.68
N LEU A 1019 36.95 21.64 -4.29
CA LEU A 1019 38.26 21.30 -4.87
C LEU A 1019 38.57 22.12 -6.14
N ALA A 1020 37.54 22.57 -6.85
CA ALA A 1020 37.64 23.39 -8.06
C ALA A 1020 37.40 24.89 -7.78
N GLN A 1021 36.53 25.18 -6.82
CA GLN A 1021 36.14 26.52 -6.36
C GLN A 1021 36.35 26.62 -4.84
N PRO A 1022 37.59 26.91 -4.38
CA PRO A 1022 37.88 27.16 -2.98
C PRO A 1022 36.91 28.19 -2.35
N PRO A 1023 36.46 27.99 -1.10
CA PRO A 1023 35.71 29.00 -0.36
C PRO A 1023 36.49 30.32 -0.20
N ALA A 1024 35.79 31.37 0.24
CA ALA A 1024 36.44 32.60 0.67
C ALA A 1024 37.00 32.45 2.08
N GLY A 1025 38.28 32.78 2.29
CA GLY A 1025 38.93 32.78 3.61
C GLY A 1025 40.45 32.67 3.54
N GLY A 1026 40.95 31.72 2.75
CA GLY A 1026 42.39 31.55 2.45
C GLY A 1026 43.23 30.92 3.57
N LEU A 1027 42.81 31.06 4.83
CA LEU A 1027 43.28 30.28 5.98
C LEU A 1027 42.05 29.56 6.58
N TYR A 1028 42.13 28.23 6.71
CA TYR A 1028 41.05 27.41 7.26
C TYR A 1028 41.46 26.84 8.62
N SER A 1029 40.48 26.51 9.45
CA SER A 1029 40.70 25.95 10.78
C SER A 1029 39.74 24.79 11.05
N ASP A 1030 39.99 24.00 12.09
CA ASP A 1030 39.08 22.90 12.45
C ASP A 1030 37.68 23.39 12.90
N ALA A 1031 37.53 24.69 13.21
CA ALA A 1031 36.25 25.35 13.47
C ALA A 1031 35.62 26.00 12.23
N GLU A 1032 36.44 26.49 11.30
CA GLU A 1032 36.04 27.06 9.99
C GLU A 1032 36.73 26.28 8.86
N PRO A 1033 36.27 25.05 8.56
CA PRO A 1033 36.97 24.12 7.68
C PRO A 1033 36.76 24.43 6.20
N PHE A 1034 37.71 23.98 5.36
CA PHE A 1034 37.67 24.12 3.91
C PHE A 1034 36.51 23.37 3.24
N ILE A 1035 36.14 22.20 3.78
CA ILE A 1035 34.91 21.47 3.43
C ILE A 1035 34.19 21.17 4.74
N SER A 1036 32.90 21.54 4.85
CA SER A 1036 32.12 21.37 6.08
C SER A 1036 31.93 19.90 6.49
N SER A 1037 31.55 19.66 7.74
CA SER A 1037 31.22 18.32 8.23
C SER A 1037 30.07 17.67 7.45
N PHE A 1038 29.06 18.43 7.01
CA PHE A 1038 27.96 17.92 6.18
C PHE A 1038 28.43 17.59 4.75
N ARG A 1039 29.19 18.48 4.10
CA ARG A 1039 29.75 18.23 2.75
C ARG A 1039 30.73 17.06 2.74
N ARG A 1040 31.56 16.92 3.77
CA ARG A 1040 32.40 15.73 4.01
C ARG A 1040 31.57 14.45 4.18
N GLY A 1041 30.35 14.54 4.74
CA GLY A 1041 29.40 13.43 4.83
C GLY A 1041 28.84 13.03 3.47
N LEU A 1042 28.30 13.99 2.71
CA LEU A 1042 27.81 13.79 1.34
C LEU A 1042 28.88 13.19 0.41
N GLN A 1043 30.11 13.72 0.46
CA GLN A 1043 31.25 13.23 -0.32
C GLN A 1043 31.60 11.77 -0.01
N ARG A 1044 31.44 11.30 1.24
CA ARG A 1044 31.57 9.88 1.61
C ARG A 1044 30.47 9.01 1.01
N GLN A 1045 29.21 9.48 1.05
CA GLN A 1045 28.09 8.75 0.46
C GLN A 1045 28.25 8.63 -1.06
N HIS A 1046 28.65 9.70 -1.74
CA HIS A 1046 28.93 9.69 -3.17
C HIS A 1046 30.08 8.73 -3.51
N LEU A 1047 31.20 8.81 -2.80
CA LEU A 1047 32.32 7.89 -3.00
C LEU A 1047 31.92 6.42 -2.74
N ARG A 1048 31.10 6.14 -1.71
CA ARG A 1048 30.58 4.79 -1.43
C ARG A 1048 29.76 4.26 -2.59
N LEU A 1049 28.89 5.08 -3.20
CA LEU A 1049 28.08 4.68 -4.34
C LEU A 1049 28.93 4.44 -5.61
N LEU A 1050 29.90 5.32 -5.91
CA LEU A 1050 30.86 5.10 -7.00
C LEU A 1050 31.67 3.81 -6.80
N VAL A 1051 32.19 3.57 -5.60
CA VAL A 1051 32.96 2.35 -5.29
C VAL A 1051 32.09 1.09 -5.39
N ASN A 1052 30.83 1.13 -4.91
CA ASN A 1052 29.90 0.01 -5.05
C ASN A 1052 29.59 -0.33 -6.51
N ILE A 1053 29.40 0.68 -7.37
CA ILE A 1053 29.17 0.48 -8.81
C ILE A 1053 30.44 -0.04 -9.50
N ALA A 1054 31.61 0.52 -9.18
CA ALA A 1054 32.88 0.08 -9.76
C ALA A 1054 33.22 -1.37 -9.41
N LEU A 1055 32.95 -1.79 -8.17
CA LEU A 1055 33.23 -3.13 -7.65
C LEU A 1055 32.12 -4.16 -7.90
N GLN A 1056 30.99 -3.79 -8.50
CA GLN A 1056 29.97 -4.75 -8.91
C GLN A 1056 30.51 -5.67 -10.02
N ASP A 1057 30.12 -6.95 -9.95
CA ASP A 1057 30.41 -7.99 -10.94
C ASP A 1057 30.16 -7.50 -12.39
N PRO A 1058 31.13 -7.65 -13.33
CA PRO A 1058 30.95 -7.30 -14.74
C PRO A 1058 29.82 -8.03 -15.46
N ASP A 1059 29.43 -9.24 -15.03
CA ASP A 1059 28.26 -9.97 -15.56
C ASP A 1059 26.95 -9.60 -14.80
N GLY A 1060 26.98 -8.51 -14.03
CA GLY A 1060 25.90 -8.04 -13.17
C GLY A 1060 24.76 -7.28 -13.88
N THR A 1061 24.02 -6.48 -13.10
CA THR A 1061 22.79 -5.80 -13.55
C THR A 1061 23.03 -4.48 -14.28
N LEU A 1062 24.28 -4.01 -14.35
CA LEU A 1062 24.67 -2.72 -14.95
C LEU A 1062 25.35 -2.88 -16.32
N PRO A 1063 25.21 -1.91 -17.24
CA PRO A 1063 25.99 -1.88 -18.47
C PRO A 1063 27.50 -1.73 -18.20
N ALA A 1064 28.35 -2.40 -18.98
CA ALA A 1064 29.81 -2.29 -18.88
C ALA A 1064 30.31 -0.83 -18.88
N ASP A 1065 29.72 0.02 -19.73
CA ASP A 1065 29.99 1.46 -19.83
C ASP A 1065 29.69 2.22 -18.53
N ALA A 1066 28.70 1.79 -17.74
CA ALA A 1066 28.42 2.40 -16.44
C ALA A 1066 29.57 2.18 -15.46
N HIS A 1067 30.16 0.98 -15.44
CA HIS A 1067 31.37 0.74 -14.65
C HIS A 1067 32.59 1.48 -15.22
N ALA A 1068 32.70 1.62 -16.55
CA ALA A 1068 33.81 2.33 -17.19
C ALA A 1068 33.79 3.83 -16.86
N LEU A 1069 32.63 4.49 -17.02
CA LEU A 1069 32.40 5.89 -16.64
C LEU A 1069 32.59 6.10 -15.13
N THR A 1070 32.18 5.15 -14.30
CA THR A 1070 32.43 5.20 -12.84
C THR A 1070 33.92 5.07 -12.52
N THR A 1071 34.65 4.19 -13.21
CA THR A 1071 36.11 4.04 -13.06
C THR A 1071 36.85 5.32 -13.47
N MET A 1072 36.43 5.95 -14.57
CA MET A 1072 36.95 7.25 -15.02
C MET A 1072 36.66 8.34 -13.98
N THR A 1073 35.41 8.45 -13.50
CA THR A 1073 35.01 9.43 -12.46
C THR A 1073 35.80 9.24 -11.16
N LEU A 1074 36.10 7.99 -10.79
CA LEU A 1074 36.99 7.68 -9.66
C LEU A 1074 38.44 8.14 -9.94
N GLN A 1075 38.97 7.92 -11.15
CA GLN A 1075 40.30 8.40 -11.54
C GLN A 1075 40.40 9.93 -11.51
N ASP A 1076 39.43 10.64 -12.08
CA ASP A 1076 39.36 12.11 -12.07
C ASP A 1076 39.36 12.66 -10.63
N LEU A 1077 38.54 12.08 -9.76
CA LEU A 1077 38.53 12.42 -8.32
C LEU A 1077 39.86 12.09 -7.64
N ASN A 1078 40.50 10.97 -7.98
CA ASN A 1078 41.80 10.56 -7.44
C ASN A 1078 42.91 11.58 -7.75
N GLU A 1079 42.84 12.21 -8.92
CA GLU A 1079 43.73 13.30 -9.34
C GLU A 1079 43.38 14.63 -8.67
N MET A 1080 42.10 15.04 -8.66
CA MET A 1080 41.63 16.26 -8.00
C MET A 1080 42.01 16.30 -6.51
N LEU A 1081 41.79 15.19 -5.80
CA LEU A 1081 42.20 15.02 -4.39
C LEU A 1081 43.72 15.09 -4.23
N GLY A 1082 44.47 14.49 -5.16
CA GLY A 1082 45.92 14.54 -5.19
C GLY A 1082 46.45 15.96 -5.37
N GLU A 1083 45.89 16.74 -6.28
CA GLU A 1083 46.28 18.13 -6.53
C GLU A 1083 45.91 19.07 -5.37
N ALA A 1084 44.75 18.88 -4.74
CA ALA A 1084 44.39 19.62 -3.53
C ALA A 1084 45.41 19.40 -2.40
N LEU A 1085 45.77 18.14 -2.13
CA LEU A 1085 46.77 17.77 -1.11
C LEU A 1085 48.19 18.28 -1.46
N LYS A 1086 48.59 18.27 -2.74
CA LYS A 1086 49.88 18.83 -3.19
C LYS A 1086 49.96 20.35 -3.04
N LYS A 1087 48.86 21.07 -3.33
CA LYS A 1087 48.78 22.53 -3.23
C LYS A 1087 48.85 23.01 -1.78
N ASP A 1088 48.19 22.30 -0.87
CA ASP A 1088 48.12 22.61 0.55
C ASP A 1088 49.49 22.64 1.26
N ARG A 1089 50.40 21.72 0.90
CA ARG A 1089 51.75 21.59 1.49
C ARG A 1089 51.79 21.57 3.04
N GLY A 1090 50.70 21.15 3.68
CA GLY A 1090 50.57 21.11 5.14
C GLY A 1090 50.15 22.42 5.82
N LYS A 1091 49.68 23.45 5.09
CA LYS A 1091 49.63 24.84 5.61
C LYS A 1091 48.32 25.61 5.44
N THR A 1092 47.37 25.14 4.64
CA THR A 1092 46.13 25.89 4.32
C THR A 1092 44.87 25.17 4.75
N LEU A 1093 44.79 23.85 4.54
CA LEU A 1093 43.64 23.02 4.88
C LEU A 1093 43.64 22.68 6.37
N ASP A 1094 42.44 22.65 6.95
CA ASP A 1094 42.18 22.14 8.29
C ASP A 1094 42.46 20.64 8.41
N SER A 1095 42.58 20.17 9.65
CA SER A 1095 42.96 18.80 9.99
C SER A 1095 41.92 17.80 9.47
N PHE A 1096 40.64 18.10 9.65
CA PHE A 1096 39.54 17.22 9.22
C PHE A 1096 39.43 17.14 7.69
N THR A 1097 39.57 18.25 6.97
CA THR A 1097 39.62 18.25 5.50
C THR A 1097 40.82 17.45 5.01
N ARG A 1098 42.05 17.71 5.50
CA ARG A 1098 43.22 16.96 5.02
C ARG A 1098 43.06 15.46 5.26
N ALA A 1099 42.62 15.06 6.45
CA ALA A 1099 42.34 13.66 6.77
C ALA A 1099 41.27 13.05 5.85
N HIS A 1100 40.20 13.79 5.56
CA HIS A 1100 39.15 13.38 4.63
C HIS A 1100 39.64 13.18 3.19
N LEU A 1101 40.39 14.13 2.64
CA LEU A 1101 40.91 14.00 1.27
C LEU A 1101 41.91 12.85 1.17
N MET A 1102 42.73 12.63 2.20
CA MET A 1102 43.68 11.49 2.27
C MET A 1102 42.97 10.13 2.38
N ASP A 1103 41.95 10.00 3.23
CA ASP A 1103 41.17 8.76 3.36
C ASP A 1103 40.36 8.48 2.07
N SER A 1104 39.70 9.49 1.52
CA SER A 1104 38.94 9.38 0.26
C SER A 1104 39.85 8.93 -0.88
N LYS A 1105 41.03 9.56 -1.04
CA LYS A 1105 42.03 9.19 -2.04
C LYS A 1105 42.47 7.74 -1.89
N LYS A 1106 42.83 7.33 -0.67
CA LYS A 1106 43.27 5.96 -0.35
C LYS A 1106 42.18 4.90 -0.58
N ARG A 1107 40.90 5.25 -0.40
CA ARG A 1107 39.76 4.38 -0.73
C ARG A 1107 39.59 4.22 -2.24
N ILE A 1108 39.74 5.31 -3.00
CA ILE A 1108 39.68 5.27 -4.46
C ILE A 1108 40.82 4.41 -5.03
N GLU A 1109 42.05 4.61 -4.58
CA GLU A 1109 43.22 3.83 -5.00
C GLU A 1109 42.99 2.32 -4.79
N LYS A 1110 42.55 1.92 -3.58
CA LYS A 1110 42.15 0.54 -3.29
C LYS A 1110 41.01 -0.01 -4.16
N ALA A 1111 40.03 0.83 -4.51
CA ALA A 1111 38.92 0.42 -5.36
C ALA A 1111 39.39 0.19 -6.80
N LEU A 1112 40.24 1.07 -7.34
CA LEU A 1112 40.83 0.92 -8.66
C LEU A 1112 41.73 -0.32 -8.74
N ASP A 1113 42.55 -0.58 -7.71
CA ASP A 1113 43.34 -1.81 -7.59
C ASP A 1113 42.44 -3.06 -7.59
N ALA A 1114 41.32 -3.04 -6.85
CA ALA A 1114 40.39 -4.17 -6.81
C ALA A 1114 39.64 -4.37 -8.14
N VAL A 1115 39.24 -3.30 -8.83
CA VAL A 1115 38.64 -3.37 -10.18
C VAL A 1115 39.61 -3.99 -11.18
N TYR A 1116 40.91 -3.66 -11.10
CA TYR A 1116 41.94 -4.29 -11.92
C TYR A 1116 42.01 -5.80 -11.66
N ASN A 1117 42.15 -6.21 -10.39
CA ASN A 1117 42.29 -7.62 -9.99
C ASN A 1117 41.03 -8.48 -10.26
N MET A 1118 39.85 -7.88 -10.42
CA MET A 1118 38.61 -8.60 -10.81
C MET A 1118 38.41 -8.70 -12.32
N ARG A 1119 39.29 -8.08 -13.13
CA ARG A 1119 39.18 -8.03 -14.60
C ARG A 1119 40.42 -8.58 -15.32
N SER A 1120 41.40 -9.07 -14.55
CA SER A 1120 42.67 -9.68 -14.98
C SER A 1120 42.66 -11.20 -14.87
#